data_AF-A0ABD3C220-F1
#
_entry.id   AF-A0ABD3C220-F1
#
_cell.length_a   1.000
_cell.length_b   1.000
_cell.length_c   1.000
_cell.angle_alpha   90.00
_cell.angle_beta   90.00
_cell.angle_gamma   90.00
#
_symmetry.space_group_name_H-M   'P 1'
#
loop_
_entity.id
_entity.type
_entity.pdbx_description
1 polymer ?
#
loop_
_entity_poly.entity_id
_entity_poly.type
_entity_poly.pdbx_seq_one_letter_code
_entity_poly.pdbx_strand_id
1 'polypeptide(L)'
;MASSTTTNPNYLATINVFNFVSSALSGDKNSNNYFSWKQQILCLIGSHELLGFIDGTIPPPQRPSKIPSATADDGKDTNNNIVWRTDRLVKGWILGALADPILQDVVNFTTARDVWLELEKMFTSSPVTVSNPIQLHVAQVEWDDCLPLYRATLMGEWDKAKRIIDSDPNAIQARLNLTLETSLHIAVGNRKTIHFVQNLLDIMPDDLLGLTDAAGYTALHVAAFSGNTEAAKILIGRRPDLLCVPENSGGFPVHMAALSAHRETLCYLISETKDDWLPSPYIGETGLKLLGTLIDAEFFDLALYFASKYSHLATLRVGATSYSALHRITLRDSAFSSGERSLNFWENFIYSVPRAKKIHLRKQVHQQALELVKCLCKNMGSLDYLSASGIYSNVMLTAARLGVHEVIEELVAIFPAAIYSRNSYMQNIFHVAVENRSEKVFNLIYQTSNLKHQYSDSVDNSGNTLLHLAGRLAPSHKLNLVSGAALQMQRELQWFQEVEKFLHPYSRERSNNDGKTPKMIFTEEHMELKAEGEKWMKDTSNSCTIAAALVNTIVFAAAITVPGGNQSDSGFPLLYGHATFILFAVSDAISLFTSTTSLLMFLSILTSRYAEQDFLYALPKRLCIGLVTLFMSICFMMMAFSATLVLVFGRAEKNWILIPVGVLASLPVTIFVLLQFPLLVDVVSNTYGRGIFGKQSNRPFY
;
A
#
# COMPACT_ATOMS: atom_id res chain seq x y z
N MET A 1 -53.68 20.41 18.82
CA MET A 1 -52.45 20.76 18.07
C MET A 1 -51.29 20.04 18.75
N ALA A 2 -50.84 18.91 18.20
CA ALA A 2 -49.64 18.22 18.65
C ALA A 2 -48.67 18.22 17.46
N SER A 3 -47.54 18.93 17.60
CA SER A 3 -46.57 19.17 16.55
C SER A 3 -45.77 17.92 16.24
N SER A 4 -45.81 17.51 14.98
CA SER A 4 -44.92 16.52 14.37
C SER A 4 -43.48 17.06 14.31
N THR A 5 -42.58 16.58 15.15
CA THR A 5 -41.13 16.74 14.98
C THR A 5 -40.64 15.71 13.97
N THR A 6 -40.82 15.99 12.68
CA THR A 6 -40.10 15.27 11.62
C THR A 6 -38.61 15.63 11.70
N THR A 7 -37.79 14.74 12.25
CA THR A 7 -36.32 14.83 12.21
C THR A 7 -35.86 14.88 10.76
N ASN A 8 -35.05 15.89 10.40
CA ASN A 8 -34.59 16.11 9.04
C ASN A 8 -33.61 14.99 8.61
N PRO A 9 -33.92 14.14 7.62
CA PRO A 9 -33.11 12.97 7.25
C PRO A 9 -31.71 13.34 6.73
N ASN A 10 -31.50 14.57 6.27
CA ASN A 10 -30.18 15.03 5.80
C ASN A 10 -29.15 15.15 6.93
N TYR A 11 -29.58 15.39 8.19
CA TYR A 11 -28.67 15.40 9.34
C TYR A 11 -28.24 13.98 9.73
N LEU A 12 -29.16 13.02 9.70
CA LEU A 12 -28.90 11.61 10.06
C LEU A 12 -27.86 10.96 9.13
N ALA A 13 -27.81 11.38 7.86
CA ALA A 13 -26.81 10.89 6.89
C ALA A 13 -25.37 11.33 7.19
N THR A 14 -25.15 12.33 8.05
CA THR A 14 -23.81 12.82 8.42
C THR A 14 -23.20 12.10 9.62
N ILE A 15 -23.93 11.16 10.22
CA ILE A 15 -23.55 10.47 11.45
C ILE A 15 -22.71 9.23 11.11
N ASN A 16 -21.51 9.16 11.71
CA ASN A 16 -20.62 8.02 11.56
C ASN A 16 -20.81 7.01 12.70
N VAL A 17 -21.24 5.80 12.35
CA VAL A 17 -21.51 4.68 13.27
C VAL A 17 -20.29 4.28 14.09
N PHE A 18 -19.09 4.41 13.52
CA PHE A 18 -17.83 4.08 14.18
C PHE A 18 -17.53 4.95 15.41
N ASN A 19 -18.20 6.09 15.56
CA ASN A 19 -18.08 6.93 16.76
C ASN A 19 -18.90 6.39 17.95
N PHE A 20 -19.80 5.43 17.73
CA PHE A 20 -20.72 4.90 18.74
C PHE A 20 -20.46 3.43 19.08
N VAL A 21 -19.79 2.70 18.20
CA VAL A 21 -19.52 1.27 18.36
C VAL A 21 -18.03 1.04 18.59
N SER A 22 -17.67 0.53 19.76
CA SER A 22 -16.27 0.33 20.16
C SER A 22 -15.60 -0.86 19.46
N SER A 23 -16.39 -1.88 19.10
CA SER A 23 -15.94 -3.03 18.32
C SER A 23 -17.10 -3.60 17.50
N ALA A 24 -16.81 -3.98 16.25
CA ALA A 24 -17.81 -4.60 15.40
C ALA A 24 -18.27 -5.95 15.99
N LEU A 25 -19.54 -6.31 15.78
CA LEU A 25 -20.04 -7.60 16.24
C LEU A 25 -19.30 -8.72 15.50
N SER A 26 -18.56 -9.55 16.24
CA SER A 26 -17.77 -10.66 15.70
C SER A 26 -18.24 -11.98 16.30
N GLY A 27 -18.61 -12.93 15.44
CA GLY A 27 -19.29 -14.17 15.83
C GLY A 27 -18.41 -15.26 16.44
N ASP A 28 -17.24 -14.92 17.00
CA ASP A 28 -16.41 -15.91 17.68
C ASP A 28 -17.12 -16.38 18.96
N LYS A 29 -17.46 -17.68 19.01
CA LYS A 29 -18.28 -18.31 20.05
C LYS A 29 -17.75 -18.16 21.50
N ASN A 30 -16.54 -17.63 21.68
CA ASN A 30 -15.93 -17.36 22.99
C ASN A 30 -15.87 -15.86 23.37
N SER A 31 -16.14 -14.93 22.45
CA SER A 31 -16.13 -13.48 22.72
C SER A 31 -17.52 -12.92 22.42
N ASN A 32 -18.49 -13.21 23.28
CA ASN A 32 -19.86 -12.75 23.06
C ASN A 32 -20.00 -11.25 23.41
N ASN A 33 -19.42 -10.37 22.56
CA ASN A 33 -19.58 -8.91 22.66
C ASN A 33 -20.98 -8.44 22.23
N TYR A 34 -21.88 -9.36 21.87
CA TYR A 34 -23.26 -9.10 21.44
C TYR A 34 -24.03 -8.23 22.43
N PHE A 35 -23.91 -8.50 23.73
CA PHE A 35 -24.60 -7.68 24.73
C PHE A 35 -24.13 -6.22 24.70
N SER A 36 -22.81 -5.99 24.66
CA SER A 36 -22.22 -4.64 24.60
C SER A 36 -22.56 -3.92 23.29
N TRP A 37 -22.41 -4.61 22.17
CA TRP A 37 -22.76 -4.13 20.84
C TRP A 37 -24.24 -3.75 20.74
N LYS A 38 -25.15 -4.60 21.26
CA LYS A 38 -26.60 -4.35 21.25
C LYS A 38 -26.93 -3.06 21.99
N GLN A 39 -26.31 -2.82 23.14
CA GLN A 39 -26.53 -1.59 23.90
C GLN A 39 -25.99 -0.34 23.17
N GLN A 40 -24.82 -0.45 22.52
CA GLN A 40 -24.23 0.64 21.72
C GLN A 40 -25.13 1.05 20.54
N ILE A 41 -25.66 0.08 19.81
CA ILE A 41 -26.57 0.34 18.69
C ILE A 41 -27.93 0.85 19.17
N LEU A 42 -28.47 0.32 20.27
CA LEU A 42 -29.68 0.87 20.89
C LEU A 42 -29.47 2.32 21.34
N CYS A 43 -28.28 2.66 21.85
CA CYS A 43 -27.94 4.02 22.23
C CYS A 43 -27.89 4.97 21.02
N LEU A 44 -27.23 4.56 19.93
CA LEU A 44 -27.22 5.33 18.68
C LEU A 44 -28.65 5.56 18.15
N ILE A 45 -29.43 4.49 17.99
CA ILE A 45 -30.80 4.57 17.44
C ILE A 45 -31.74 5.35 18.38
N GLY A 46 -31.62 5.13 19.69
CA GLY A 46 -32.40 5.80 20.74
C GLY A 46 -32.11 7.29 20.85
N SER A 47 -30.85 7.70 20.75
CA SER A 47 -30.44 9.12 20.82
C SER A 47 -31.03 10.00 19.71
N HIS A 48 -31.57 9.37 18.67
CA HIS A 48 -32.23 9.99 17.52
C HIS A 48 -33.73 9.68 17.43
N GLU A 49 -34.33 9.09 18.48
CA GLU A 49 -35.76 8.73 18.55
C GLU A 49 -36.20 7.73 17.46
N LEU A 50 -35.29 6.86 17.01
CA LEU A 50 -35.53 5.92 15.89
C LEU A 50 -35.82 4.47 16.34
N LEU A 51 -36.02 4.22 17.63
CA LEU A 51 -36.28 2.87 18.17
C LEU A 51 -37.52 2.22 17.55
N GLY A 52 -38.47 3.04 17.09
CA GLY A 52 -39.68 2.57 16.44
C GLY A 52 -39.48 1.70 15.20
N PHE A 53 -38.32 1.84 14.54
CA PHE A 53 -37.94 1.07 13.35
C PHE A 53 -37.45 -0.35 13.66
N ILE A 54 -37.11 -0.64 14.92
CA ILE A 54 -36.59 -1.96 15.34
C ILE A 54 -37.53 -2.67 16.34
N ASP A 55 -38.25 -1.93 17.19
CA ASP A 55 -39.19 -2.50 18.18
C ASP A 55 -40.55 -2.89 17.57
N GLY A 56 -40.85 -2.41 16.37
CA GLY A 56 -42.08 -2.72 15.63
C GLY A 56 -43.26 -1.81 15.88
N THR A 57 -43.07 -0.70 16.60
CA THR A 57 -44.09 0.35 16.75
C THR A 57 -44.32 1.12 15.45
N ILE A 58 -43.33 1.15 14.54
CA ILE A 58 -43.48 1.66 13.17
C ILE A 58 -43.67 0.46 12.21
N PRO A 59 -44.73 0.46 11.36
CA PRO A 59 -44.94 -0.62 10.41
C PRO A 59 -43.83 -0.63 9.34
N PRO A 60 -43.42 -1.81 8.85
CA PRO A 60 -42.34 -1.95 7.89
C PRO A 60 -42.62 -1.13 6.62
N PRO A 61 -41.72 -0.21 6.22
CA PRO A 61 -42.01 0.71 5.13
C PRO A 61 -41.97 0.00 3.77
N GLN A 62 -43.00 0.24 2.95
CA GLN A 62 -43.01 -0.24 1.57
C GLN A 62 -42.15 0.65 0.68
N ARG A 63 -41.44 0.03 -0.28
CA ARG A 63 -40.63 0.77 -1.27
C ARG A 63 -41.53 1.72 -2.07
N PRO A 64 -41.21 3.03 -2.13
CA PRO A 64 -42.00 3.98 -2.91
C PRO A 64 -42.01 3.65 -4.41
N SER A 65 -43.13 3.89 -5.09
CA SER A 65 -43.28 3.67 -6.54
C SER A 65 -42.51 4.68 -7.41
N LYS A 66 -42.07 5.81 -6.84
CA LYS A 66 -41.15 6.79 -7.45
C LYS A 66 -40.10 7.23 -6.43
N ILE A 67 -38.81 7.12 -6.78
CA ILE A 67 -37.70 7.66 -5.99
C ILE A 67 -37.43 9.08 -6.53
N PRO A 68 -37.63 10.16 -5.76
CA PRO A 68 -37.31 11.50 -6.22
C PRO A 68 -35.80 11.65 -6.44
N SER A 69 -35.37 12.21 -7.57
CA SER A 69 -33.97 12.59 -7.81
C SER A 69 -33.59 13.75 -6.88
N ALA A 70 -32.33 13.78 -6.45
CA ALA A 70 -31.81 14.73 -5.44
C ALA A 70 -31.76 16.20 -5.89
N THR A 71 -32.51 16.60 -6.94
CA THR A 71 -32.44 17.92 -7.57
C THR A 71 -33.80 18.62 -7.75
N ALA A 72 -34.91 18.06 -7.26
CA ALA A 72 -36.21 18.71 -7.33
C ALA A 72 -36.71 19.17 -5.95
N ASP A 73 -36.68 20.48 -5.75
CA ASP A 73 -37.30 21.23 -4.64
C ASP A 73 -38.83 21.29 -4.82
N ASP A 74 -39.49 20.13 -4.79
CA ASP A 74 -40.95 20.04 -4.69
C ASP A 74 -41.30 19.62 -3.27
N GLY A 75 -41.70 20.59 -2.44
CA GLY A 75 -41.96 20.49 -1.00
C GLY A 75 -43.13 19.58 -0.56
N LYS A 76 -43.26 18.39 -1.14
CA LYS A 76 -44.15 17.31 -0.67
C LYS A 76 -43.43 15.95 -0.75
N ASP A 77 -42.38 15.77 0.05
CA ASP A 77 -41.96 14.44 0.44
C ASP A 77 -43.11 13.81 1.24
N THR A 78 -43.76 12.79 0.68
CA THR A 78 -44.81 12.05 1.39
C THR A 78 -44.20 11.38 2.62
N ASN A 79 -44.95 11.36 3.74
CA ASN A 79 -44.49 10.79 5.01
C ASN A 79 -43.89 9.36 4.83
N ASN A 80 -44.45 8.56 3.91
CA ASN A 80 -43.93 7.23 3.56
C ASN A 80 -42.50 7.24 2.98
N ASN A 81 -42.11 8.25 2.19
CA ASN A 81 -40.75 8.34 1.62
C ASN A 81 -39.71 8.61 2.70
N ILE A 82 -40.05 9.46 3.67
CA ILE A 82 -39.18 9.80 4.80
C ILE A 82 -39.01 8.56 5.68
N VAL A 83 -40.11 7.89 6.05
CA VAL A 83 -40.06 6.65 6.86
C VAL A 83 -39.24 5.56 6.17
N TRP A 84 -39.39 5.37 4.85
CA TRP A 84 -38.59 4.40 4.10
C TRP A 84 -37.09 4.74 4.07
N ARG A 85 -36.72 6.02 3.86
CA ARG A 85 -35.32 6.47 3.88
C ARG A 85 -34.69 6.32 5.27
N THR A 86 -35.44 6.63 6.32
CA THR A 86 -34.97 6.50 7.71
C THR A 86 -34.74 5.03 8.09
N ASP A 87 -35.62 4.10 7.69
CA ASP A 87 -35.39 2.65 7.84
C ASP A 87 -34.10 2.19 7.14
N ARG A 88 -33.82 2.68 5.92
CA ARG A 88 -32.56 2.36 5.22
C ARG A 88 -31.33 2.84 5.99
N LEU A 89 -31.40 4.03 6.59
CA LEU A 89 -30.31 4.59 7.37
C LEU A 89 -30.06 3.79 8.65
N VAL A 90 -31.11 3.45 9.40
CA VAL A 90 -31.01 2.60 10.59
C VAL A 90 -30.45 1.22 10.23
N LYS A 91 -30.91 0.63 9.13
CA LYS A 91 -30.34 -0.63 8.61
C LYS A 91 -28.85 -0.47 8.29
N GLY A 92 -28.47 0.60 7.60
CA GLY A 92 -27.08 0.90 7.27
C GLY A 92 -26.20 1.06 8.51
N TRP A 93 -26.73 1.65 9.58
CA TRP A 93 -26.02 1.75 10.85
C TRP A 93 -25.80 0.41 11.51
N ILE A 94 -26.81 -0.46 11.54
CA ILE A 94 -26.69 -1.81 12.09
C ILE A 94 -25.64 -2.59 11.29
N LEU A 95 -25.72 -2.60 9.95
CA LEU A 95 -24.79 -3.33 9.09
C LEU A 95 -23.35 -2.81 9.18
N GLY A 96 -23.17 -1.48 9.25
CA GLY A 96 -21.84 -0.87 9.40
C GLY A 96 -21.14 -1.19 10.72
N ALA A 97 -21.87 -1.77 11.68
CA ALA A 97 -21.36 -2.18 12.97
C ALA A 97 -21.12 -3.70 13.08
N LEU A 98 -21.23 -4.46 11.98
CA LEU A 98 -21.02 -5.91 11.95
C LEU A 98 -19.66 -6.24 11.32
N ALA A 99 -19.00 -7.29 11.82
CA ALA A 99 -17.85 -7.87 11.12
C ALA A 99 -18.31 -8.69 9.91
N ASP A 100 -17.42 -8.85 8.92
CA ASP A 100 -17.70 -9.49 7.63
C ASP A 100 -18.44 -10.85 7.71
N PRO A 101 -18.14 -11.76 8.66
CA PRO A 101 -18.83 -13.05 8.72
C PRO A 101 -20.33 -12.92 9.03
N ILE A 102 -20.69 -12.09 10.01
CA ILE A 102 -22.10 -11.89 10.41
C ILE A 102 -22.83 -11.03 9.36
N LEU A 103 -22.12 -10.07 8.78
CA LEU A 103 -22.66 -9.19 7.76
C LEU A 103 -23.22 -9.99 6.57
N GLN A 104 -22.50 -11.03 6.13
CA GLN A 104 -22.95 -11.91 5.03
C GLN A 104 -24.28 -12.62 5.33
N ASP A 105 -24.54 -12.96 6.60
CA ASP A 105 -25.74 -13.70 6.99
C ASP A 105 -26.99 -12.80 7.03
N VAL A 106 -26.85 -11.51 7.31
CA VAL A 106 -27.99 -10.60 7.53
C VAL A 106 -28.18 -9.51 6.47
N VAL A 107 -27.25 -9.35 5.52
CA VAL A 107 -27.31 -8.28 4.50
C VAL A 107 -28.57 -8.34 3.61
N ASN A 108 -29.06 -9.56 3.34
CA ASN A 108 -30.19 -9.84 2.43
C ASN A 108 -31.57 -9.46 3.00
N PHE A 109 -31.68 -9.21 4.30
CA PHE A 109 -32.96 -8.84 4.91
C PHE A 109 -33.42 -7.47 4.44
N THR A 110 -34.73 -7.28 4.30
CA THR A 110 -35.24 -6.07 3.67
C THR A 110 -35.26 -4.89 4.62
N THR A 111 -35.71 -5.01 5.86
CA THR A 111 -35.88 -3.87 6.80
C THR A 111 -34.82 -3.86 7.91
N ALA A 112 -34.68 -2.73 8.61
CA ALA A 112 -33.81 -2.65 9.80
C ALA A 112 -34.27 -3.63 10.90
N ARG A 113 -35.59 -3.76 11.07
CA ARG A 113 -36.21 -4.70 12.01
C ARG A 113 -35.88 -6.16 11.73
N ASP A 114 -35.94 -6.57 10.47
CA ASP A 114 -35.66 -7.96 10.09
C ASP A 114 -34.20 -8.33 10.43
N VAL A 115 -33.26 -7.42 10.14
CA VAL A 115 -31.85 -7.58 10.51
C VAL A 115 -31.71 -7.68 12.03
N TRP A 116 -32.40 -6.80 12.78
CA TRP A 116 -32.35 -6.78 14.24
C TRP A 116 -32.85 -8.08 14.88
N LEU A 117 -33.97 -8.61 14.38
CA LEU A 117 -34.58 -9.85 14.91
C LEU A 117 -33.74 -11.10 14.62
N GLU A 118 -33.13 -11.19 13.43
CA GLU A 118 -32.28 -12.34 13.12
C GLU A 118 -30.99 -12.32 13.95
N LEU A 119 -30.39 -11.15 14.18
CA LEU A 119 -29.27 -11.00 15.10
C LEU A 119 -29.65 -11.39 16.53
N GLU A 120 -30.83 -10.98 17.00
CA GLU A 120 -31.31 -11.39 18.33
C GLU A 120 -31.44 -12.91 18.44
N LYS A 121 -32.08 -13.55 17.47
CA LYS A 121 -32.22 -15.00 17.40
C LYS A 121 -30.87 -15.73 17.34
N MET A 122 -29.91 -15.24 16.57
CA MET A 122 -28.58 -15.85 16.43
C MET A 122 -27.81 -15.88 17.76
N PHE A 123 -27.97 -14.85 18.60
CA PHE A 123 -27.16 -14.67 19.81
C PHE A 123 -27.89 -14.93 21.14
N THR A 124 -29.21 -15.11 21.16
CA THR A 124 -29.97 -15.50 22.37
C THR A 124 -30.26 -17.00 22.48
N SER A 125 -29.86 -17.80 21.49
CA SER A 125 -30.11 -19.25 21.44
C SER A 125 -28.98 -20.08 22.06
N SER A 126 -28.73 -19.96 23.36
CA SER A 126 -28.02 -20.98 24.17
C SER A 126 -28.37 -20.83 25.66
N PRO A 127 -28.72 -21.93 26.36
CA PRO A 127 -29.08 -21.86 27.78
C PRO A 127 -27.82 -21.91 28.64
N VAL A 128 -27.48 -20.79 29.29
CA VAL A 128 -26.56 -20.81 30.43
C VAL A 128 -27.38 -20.55 31.69
N THR A 129 -27.30 -21.53 32.59
CA THR A 129 -27.87 -21.61 33.92
C THR A 129 -27.67 -20.34 34.73
N VAL A 130 -28.79 -19.75 35.14
CA VAL A 130 -28.88 -18.67 36.12
C VAL A 130 -28.55 -19.23 37.51
N SER A 131 -27.36 -18.92 38.02
CA SER A 131 -27.11 -18.88 39.46
C SER A 131 -27.26 -17.44 39.92
N ASN A 132 -28.40 -17.18 40.56
CA ASN A 132 -28.82 -15.96 41.25
C ASN A 132 -28.92 -14.67 40.38
N PRO A 133 -30.12 -14.06 40.29
CA PRO A 133 -30.25 -12.76 39.67
C PRO A 133 -29.63 -11.72 40.60
N ILE A 134 -28.40 -11.29 40.33
CA ILE A 134 -28.02 -9.93 40.69
C ILE A 134 -28.89 -9.05 39.77
N GLN A 135 -29.90 -8.41 40.37
CA GLN A 135 -30.72 -7.39 39.73
C GLN A 135 -29.80 -6.38 39.03
N LEU A 136 -29.71 -6.46 37.70
CA LEU A 136 -29.12 -5.42 36.87
C LEU A 136 -30.22 -4.38 36.60
N HIS A 137 -30.43 -3.51 37.58
CA HIS A 137 -31.26 -2.31 37.47
C HIS A 137 -30.39 -1.05 37.41
N VAL A 138 -29.37 -1.05 36.54
CA VAL A 138 -28.45 0.08 36.37
C VAL A 138 -28.17 0.26 34.88
N ALA A 139 -28.52 1.45 34.34
CA ALA A 139 -27.90 2.16 33.20
C ALA A 139 -28.87 2.87 32.21
N GLN A 140 -30.18 2.62 32.23
CA GLN A 140 -31.08 3.35 31.31
C GLN A 140 -31.47 4.74 31.84
N VAL A 141 -31.31 4.97 33.16
CA VAL A 141 -31.63 6.24 33.83
C VAL A 141 -30.43 7.20 33.88
N GLU A 142 -29.18 6.74 33.77
CA GLU A 142 -27.98 7.60 33.89
C GLU A 142 -27.57 8.32 32.58
N TRP A 143 -27.99 7.82 31.42
CA TRP A 143 -27.53 8.35 30.13
C TRP A 143 -28.28 9.59 29.66
N ASP A 144 -29.59 9.66 29.93
CA ASP A 144 -30.43 10.83 29.61
C ASP A 144 -29.94 12.08 30.35
N ASP A 145 -29.38 11.90 31.55
CA ASP A 145 -28.81 12.98 32.37
C ASP A 145 -27.44 13.45 31.83
N CYS A 146 -26.62 12.55 31.28
CA CYS A 146 -25.28 12.86 30.76
C CYS A 146 -25.29 13.38 29.30
N LEU A 147 -26.30 13.02 28.51
CA LEU A 147 -26.40 13.34 27.08
C LEU A 147 -26.36 14.86 26.75
N PRO A 148 -27.02 15.75 27.52
CA PRO A 148 -26.96 17.18 27.27
C PRO A 148 -25.55 17.76 27.43
N LEU A 149 -24.83 17.33 28.47
CA LEU A 149 -23.46 17.78 28.73
C LEU A 149 -22.48 17.20 27.70
N TYR A 150 -22.65 15.94 27.32
CA TYR A 150 -21.91 15.31 26.23
C TYR A 150 -22.04 16.10 24.92
N ARG A 151 -23.28 16.40 24.49
CA ARG A 151 -23.53 17.16 23.25
C ARG A 151 -22.95 18.58 23.31
N ALA A 152 -23.14 19.28 24.43
CA ALA A 152 -22.60 20.62 24.61
C ALA A 152 -21.07 20.64 24.54
N THR A 153 -20.42 19.65 25.14
CA THR A 153 -18.95 19.48 25.11
C THR A 153 -18.44 19.20 23.70
N LEU A 154 -19.05 18.25 23.00
CA LEU A 154 -18.66 17.86 21.63
C LEU A 154 -18.78 19.03 20.64
N MET A 155 -19.83 19.84 20.79
CA MET A 155 -20.10 21.01 19.94
C MET A 155 -19.31 22.26 20.37
N GLY A 156 -18.63 22.25 21.52
CA GLY A 156 -17.90 23.40 22.06
C GLY A 156 -18.79 24.51 22.64
N GLU A 157 -20.04 24.20 22.99
CA GLU A 157 -21.02 25.16 23.49
C GLU A 157 -20.84 25.40 25.00
N TRP A 158 -19.81 26.17 25.36
CA TRP A 158 -19.44 26.43 26.76
C TRP A 158 -20.61 26.97 27.60
N ASP A 159 -21.40 27.90 27.09
CA ASP A 159 -22.50 28.51 27.87
C ASP A 159 -23.62 27.52 28.22
N LYS A 160 -23.80 26.46 27.42
CA LYS A 160 -24.75 25.39 27.74
C LYS A 160 -24.15 24.42 28.76
N ALA A 161 -22.89 24.01 28.56
CA ALA A 161 -22.20 23.15 29.50
C ALA A 161 -22.04 23.80 30.88
N LYS A 162 -21.68 25.09 30.93
CA LYS A 162 -21.53 25.85 32.18
C LYS A 162 -22.83 25.90 32.97
N ARG A 163 -23.99 26.11 32.32
CA ARG A 163 -25.29 26.08 33.01
C ARG A 163 -25.59 24.72 33.64
N ILE A 164 -25.20 23.64 32.99
CA ILE A 164 -25.38 22.28 33.52
C ILE A 164 -24.44 22.07 34.71
N ILE A 165 -23.17 22.47 34.59
CA ILE A 165 -22.16 22.36 35.65
C ILE A 165 -22.50 23.23 36.87
N ASP A 166 -23.00 24.46 36.66
CA ASP A 166 -23.44 25.35 37.73
C ASP A 166 -24.68 24.78 38.46
N SER A 167 -25.49 23.98 37.76
CA SER A 167 -26.68 23.32 38.35
C SER A 167 -26.32 22.03 39.09
N ASP A 168 -25.34 21.27 38.59
CA ASP A 168 -24.78 20.07 39.23
C ASP A 168 -23.24 20.09 39.18
N PRO A 169 -22.56 20.48 40.28
CA PRO A 169 -21.10 20.49 40.34
C PRO A 169 -20.45 19.12 40.12
N ASN A 170 -21.16 18.01 40.35
CA ASN A 170 -20.63 16.67 40.08
C ASN A 170 -20.52 16.35 38.58
N ALA A 171 -21.22 17.13 37.73
CA ALA A 171 -21.19 16.96 36.29
C ALA A 171 -19.78 17.19 35.67
N ILE A 172 -18.89 17.89 36.38
CA ILE A 172 -17.48 18.10 35.97
C ILE A 172 -16.71 16.77 35.86
N GLN A 173 -17.01 15.80 36.74
CA GLN A 173 -16.37 14.49 36.77
C GLN A 173 -17.26 13.36 36.21
N ALA A 174 -18.42 13.71 35.65
CA ALA A 174 -19.36 12.75 35.11
C ALA A 174 -18.75 11.95 33.95
N ARG A 175 -19.13 10.66 33.88
CA ARG A 175 -18.74 9.74 32.81
C ARG A 175 -19.78 9.85 31.71
N LEU A 176 -19.41 10.57 30.66
CA LEU A 176 -20.34 11.03 29.62
C LEU A 176 -20.60 9.99 28.54
N ASN A 177 -19.81 8.92 28.49
CA ASN A 177 -20.00 7.84 27.55
C ASN A 177 -19.56 6.46 28.07
N LEU A 178 -19.72 5.42 27.24
CA LEU A 178 -19.40 4.02 27.56
C LEU A 178 -17.90 3.77 27.71
N THR A 179 -17.06 4.63 27.11
CA THR A 179 -15.61 4.67 27.32
C THR A 179 -15.25 5.38 28.61
N LEU A 180 -16.23 5.81 29.42
CA LEU A 180 -16.04 6.53 30.67
C LEU A 180 -15.26 7.85 30.49
N GLU A 181 -15.40 8.51 29.36
CA GLU A 181 -14.77 9.80 29.11
C GLU A 181 -15.48 10.92 29.88
N THR A 182 -14.70 11.88 30.38
CA THR A 182 -15.22 13.12 30.98
C THR A 182 -15.37 14.22 29.93
N SER A 183 -16.01 15.33 30.31
CA SER A 183 -16.08 16.54 29.47
C SER A 183 -14.69 16.97 28.97
N LEU A 184 -13.67 16.82 29.80
CA LEU A 184 -12.30 17.20 29.44
C LEU A 184 -11.74 16.30 28.33
N HIS A 185 -11.90 14.97 28.43
CA HIS A 185 -11.43 14.02 27.40
C HIS A 185 -12.02 14.34 26.02
N ILE A 186 -13.33 14.54 25.96
CA ILE A 186 -14.03 14.86 24.71
C ILE A 186 -13.61 16.22 24.17
N ALA A 187 -13.52 17.24 25.05
CA ALA A 187 -13.16 18.59 24.65
C ALA A 187 -11.72 18.70 24.13
N VAL A 188 -10.77 17.93 24.65
CA VAL A 188 -9.38 18.00 24.16
C VAL A 188 -9.18 17.25 22.85
N GLY A 189 -10.03 16.24 22.56
CA GLY A 189 -10.00 15.47 21.31
C GLY A 189 -10.35 16.30 20.08
N ASN A 190 -10.97 17.47 20.25
CA ASN A 190 -11.32 18.40 19.19
C ASN A 190 -10.49 19.69 19.28
N ARG A 191 -9.77 20.05 18.21
CA ARG A 191 -8.95 21.28 18.18
C ARG A 191 -9.79 22.56 18.25
N LYS A 192 -11.06 22.50 17.83
CA LYS A 192 -11.96 23.67 17.77
C LYS A 192 -12.52 24.08 19.13
N THR A 193 -12.42 23.20 20.12
CA THR A 193 -12.99 23.39 21.46
C THR A 193 -11.95 23.92 22.47
N ILE A 194 -10.85 24.53 22.00
CA ILE A 194 -9.79 25.04 22.89
C ILE A 194 -10.29 26.07 23.92
N HIS A 195 -11.21 26.95 23.53
CA HIS A 195 -11.84 27.92 24.44
C HIS A 195 -12.71 27.22 25.49
N PHE A 196 -13.37 26.12 25.12
CA PHE A 196 -14.11 25.28 26.06
C PHE A 196 -13.15 24.62 27.05
N VAL A 197 -12.01 24.10 26.58
CA VAL A 197 -10.98 23.51 27.44
C VAL A 197 -10.45 24.53 28.45
N GLN A 198 -10.09 25.74 28.00
CA GLN A 198 -9.61 26.81 28.90
C GLN A 198 -10.62 27.13 29.99
N ASN A 199 -11.88 27.39 29.61
CA ASN A 199 -12.90 27.74 30.59
C ASN A 199 -13.26 26.57 31.53
N LEU A 200 -13.23 25.32 31.03
CA LEU A 200 -13.45 24.14 31.86
C LEU A 200 -12.34 23.99 32.89
N LEU A 201 -11.09 24.21 32.49
CA LEU A 201 -9.96 24.15 33.39
C LEU A 201 -10.05 25.25 34.46
N ASP A 202 -10.49 26.47 34.14
CA ASP A 202 -10.63 27.55 35.13
C ASP A 202 -11.53 27.20 36.32
N ILE A 203 -12.52 26.32 36.12
CA ILE A 203 -13.42 25.86 37.18
C ILE A 203 -13.12 24.45 37.70
N MET A 204 -12.33 23.65 36.98
CA MET A 204 -12.02 22.26 37.33
C MET A 204 -10.84 22.20 38.32
N PRO A 205 -10.98 21.48 39.46
CA PRO A 205 -9.87 21.19 40.36
C PRO A 205 -8.75 20.37 39.71
N ASP A 206 -7.51 20.63 40.09
CA ASP A 206 -6.32 19.98 39.50
C ASP A 206 -6.28 18.46 39.73
N ASP A 207 -6.90 18.00 40.81
CA ASP A 207 -7.02 16.58 41.15
C ASP A 207 -7.77 15.80 40.06
N LEU A 208 -8.76 16.43 39.41
CA LEU A 208 -9.60 15.81 38.38
C LEU A 208 -8.93 15.71 37.01
N LEU A 209 -7.81 16.41 36.79
CA LEU A 209 -7.05 16.35 35.53
C LEU A 209 -6.41 14.98 35.30
N GLY A 210 -6.19 14.23 36.38
CA GLY A 210 -5.65 12.87 36.35
C GLY A 210 -6.71 11.78 36.18
N LEU A 211 -8.00 12.13 36.03
CA LEU A 211 -9.05 11.15 35.76
C LEU A 211 -8.75 10.43 34.44
N THR A 212 -8.91 9.12 34.46
CA THR A 212 -8.74 8.26 33.30
C THR A 212 -10.07 7.73 32.79
N ASP A 213 -10.15 7.47 31.49
CA ASP A 213 -11.23 6.75 30.85
C ASP A 213 -11.13 5.22 31.10
N ALA A 214 -11.99 4.42 30.47
CA ALA A 214 -12.03 2.96 30.61
C ALA A 214 -10.74 2.26 30.13
N ALA A 215 -10.00 2.87 29.20
CA ALA A 215 -8.73 2.38 28.69
C ALA A 215 -7.52 2.90 29.51
N GLY A 216 -7.75 3.72 30.53
CA GLY A 216 -6.68 4.34 31.32
C GLY A 216 -6.14 5.63 30.69
N TYR A 217 -6.77 6.16 29.64
CA TYR A 217 -6.34 7.42 29.03
C TYR A 217 -6.73 8.59 29.89
N THR A 218 -5.76 9.46 30.19
CA THR A 218 -6.01 10.81 30.69
C THR A 218 -6.37 11.75 29.52
N ALA A 219 -6.86 12.94 29.84
CA ALA A 219 -7.06 13.99 28.83
C ALA A 219 -5.77 14.28 28.02
N LEU A 220 -4.59 14.19 28.64
CA LEU A 220 -3.34 14.40 27.91
C LEU A 220 -3.07 13.32 26.85
N HIS A 221 -3.48 12.07 27.08
CA HIS A 221 -3.41 11.01 26.07
C HIS A 221 -4.29 11.32 24.86
N VAL A 222 -5.52 11.77 25.10
CA VAL A 222 -6.47 12.13 24.04
C VAL A 222 -5.99 13.37 23.26
N ALA A 223 -5.42 14.37 23.94
CA ALA A 223 -4.80 15.54 23.32
C ALA A 223 -3.59 15.14 22.44
N ALA A 224 -2.77 14.21 22.92
CA ALA A 224 -1.63 13.68 22.17
C ALA A 224 -2.08 12.88 20.94
N PHE A 225 -3.07 12.01 21.08
CA PHE A 225 -3.63 11.20 20.02
C PHE A 225 -4.30 12.03 18.92
N SER A 226 -5.00 13.12 19.28
CA SER A 226 -5.65 14.06 18.34
C SER A 226 -4.71 15.14 17.78
N GLY A 227 -3.48 15.22 18.31
CA GLY A 227 -2.49 16.22 17.95
C GLY A 227 -2.88 17.64 18.36
N ASN A 228 -3.69 17.80 19.40
CA ASN A 228 -4.07 19.10 19.93
C ASN A 228 -2.94 19.68 20.80
N THR A 229 -1.90 20.22 20.16
CA THR A 229 -0.70 20.74 20.83
C THR A 229 -1.03 21.85 21.83
N GLU A 230 -2.00 22.72 21.52
CA GLU A 230 -2.40 23.81 22.43
C GLU A 230 -3.09 23.28 23.69
N ALA A 231 -4.00 22.31 23.56
CA ALA A 231 -4.57 21.66 24.74
C ALA A 231 -3.50 20.93 25.57
N ALA A 232 -2.55 20.26 24.91
CA ALA A 232 -1.43 19.61 25.59
C ALA A 232 -0.56 20.61 26.38
N LYS A 233 -0.27 21.78 25.79
CA LYS A 233 0.47 22.87 26.47
C LYS A 233 -0.24 23.34 27.73
N ILE A 234 -1.54 23.58 27.65
CA ILE A 234 -2.34 24.05 28.79
C ILE A 234 -2.39 22.99 29.90
N LEU A 235 -2.64 21.72 29.55
CA LEU A 235 -2.70 20.62 30.51
C LEU A 235 -1.36 20.43 31.23
N ILE A 236 -0.25 20.44 30.49
CA ILE A 236 1.09 20.26 31.06
C ILE A 236 1.50 21.46 31.91
N GLY A 237 1.19 22.68 31.47
CA GLY A 237 1.49 23.90 32.23
C GLY A 237 0.81 23.93 33.61
N ARG A 238 -0.33 23.25 33.74
CA ARG A 238 -1.07 23.14 34.99
C ARG A 238 -0.66 21.93 35.83
N ARG A 239 -0.49 20.77 35.19
CA ARG A 239 -0.19 19.50 35.84
C ARG A 239 0.84 18.69 35.05
N PRO A 240 2.15 18.93 35.26
CA PRO A 240 3.23 18.28 34.50
C PRO A 240 3.33 16.75 34.69
N ASP A 241 2.89 16.21 35.82
CA ASP A 241 2.96 14.77 36.12
C ASP A 241 2.10 13.91 35.18
N LEU A 242 1.13 14.51 34.48
CA LEU A 242 0.33 13.82 33.46
C LEU A 242 1.17 13.21 32.33
N LEU A 243 2.36 13.74 32.08
CA LEU A 243 3.32 13.20 31.11
C LEU A 243 3.80 11.78 31.47
N CYS A 244 3.75 11.42 32.75
CA CYS A 244 4.24 10.16 33.31
C CYS A 244 3.14 9.23 33.82
N VAL A 245 1.86 9.53 33.54
CA VAL A 245 0.75 8.63 33.85
C VAL A 245 0.62 7.62 32.70
N PRO A 246 0.80 6.31 32.94
CA PRO A 246 0.60 5.30 31.91
C PRO A 246 -0.89 4.94 31.75
N GLU A 247 -1.30 4.61 30.52
CA GLU A 247 -2.58 3.94 30.25
C GLU A 247 -2.53 2.44 30.62
N ASN A 248 -3.67 1.74 30.52
CA ASN A 248 -3.80 0.36 31.02
C ASN A 248 -2.82 -0.64 30.38
N SER A 249 -2.34 -0.36 29.16
CA SER A 249 -1.34 -1.15 28.43
C SER A 249 0.10 -0.61 28.56
N GLY A 250 0.33 0.35 29.47
CA GLY A 250 1.64 0.92 29.80
C GLY A 250 2.14 2.02 28.85
N GLY A 251 1.34 2.46 27.88
CA GLY A 251 1.64 3.59 27.01
C GLY A 251 1.56 4.93 27.73
N PHE A 252 2.23 5.94 27.18
CA PHE A 252 2.24 7.31 27.72
C PHE A 252 1.75 8.28 26.65
N PRO A 253 1.43 9.55 26.99
CA PRO A 253 0.99 10.51 25.98
C PRO A 253 1.97 10.66 24.80
N VAL A 254 3.27 10.59 25.05
CA VAL A 254 4.29 10.63 23.99
C VAL A 254 4.16 9.47 22.98
N HIS A 255 3.75 8.29 23.42
CA HIS A 255 3.50 7.14 22.54
C HIS A 255 2.28 7.38 21.66
N MET A 256 1.23 8.03 22.19
CA MET A 256 0.02 8.35 21.43
C MET A 256 0.29 9.38 20.34
N ALA A 257 1.08 10.42 20.66
CA ALA A 257 1.50 11.41 19.66
C ALA A 257 2.37 10.79 18.56
N ALA A 258 3.26 9.85 18.91
CA ALA A 258 4.06 9.11 17.94
C ALA A 258 3.19 8.20 17.06
N LEU A 259 2.25 7.47 17.66
CA LEU A 259 1.34 6.55 16.96
C LEU A 259 0.46 7.28 15.94
N SER A 260 -0.07 8.44 16.31
CA SER A 260 -0.88 9.29 15.42
C SER A 260 -0.04 10.16 14.48
N ALA A 261 1.30 10.00 14.48
CA ALA A 261 2.24 10.76 13.66
C ALA A 261 2.10 12.30 13.78
N HIS A 262 1.73 12.81 14.95
CA HIS A 262 1.58 14.24 15.21
C HIS A 262 2.90 14.86 15.66
N ARG A 263 3.78 15.13 14.69
CA ARG A 263 5.17 15.56 14.93
C ARG A 263 5.30 16.78 15.85
N GLU A 264 4.44 17.79 15.70
CA GLU A 264 4.50 19.00 16.54
C GLU A 264 4.22 18.70 18.01
N THR A 265 3.10 18.02 18.29
CA THR A 265 2.75 17.58 19.66
C THR A 265 3.81 16.63 20.20
N LEU A 266 4.30 15.69 19.39
CA LEU A 266 5.35 14.77 19.78
C LEU A 266 6.63 15.50 20.20
N CYS A 267 7.13 16.45 19.39
CA CYS A 267 8.31 17.24 19.73
C CYS A 267 8.13 18.03 21.03
N TYR A 268 6.94 18.61 21.23
CA TYR A 268 6.61 19.31 22.48
C TYR A 268 6.61 18.38 23.69
N LEU A 269 5.95 17.21 23.59
CA LEU A 269 5.96 16.23 24.69
C LEU A 269 7.37 15.74 25.00
N ILE A 270 8.22 15.55 23.98
CA ILE A 270 9.63 15.16 24.18
C ILE A 270 10.43 16.26 24.86
N SER A 271 10.21 17.54 24.53
CA SER A 271 10.95 18.64 25.16
C SER A 271 10.58 18.86 26.62
N GLU A 272 9.32 18.59 26.99
CA GLU A 272 8.82 18.79 28.36
C GLU A 272 9.05 17.59 29.28
N THR A 273 9.21 16.38 28.72
CA THR A 273 9.42 15.17 29.53
C THR A 273 10.87 15.10 30.01
N LYS A 274 11.07 15.09 31.34
CA LYS A 274 12.40 14.97 31.94
C LYS A 274 12.83 13.51 32.02
N ASP A 275 14.12 13.24 31.78
CA ASP A 275 14.68 11.88 31.78
C ASP A 275 14.59 11.20 33.16
N ASP A 276 14.68 11.98 34.24
CA ASP A 276 14.70 11.49 35.63
C ASP A 276 13.31 11.10 36.17
N TRP A 277 12.25 11.31 35.39
CA TRP A 277 10.90 10.99 35.83
C TRP A 277 10.63 9.48 35.83
N LEU A 278 9.94 9.02 36.88
CA LEU A 278 9.56 7.63 37.07
C LEU A 278 8.02 7.52 37.18
N PRO A 279 7.37 6.63 36.40
CA PRO A 279 7.95 5.76 35.38
C PRO A 279 8.36 6.54 34.11
N SER A 280 9.50 6.16 33.52
CA SER A 280 10.03 6.83 32.32
C SER A 280 9.44 6.23 31.04
N PRO A 281 8.97 7.06 30.08
CA PRO A 281 8.48 6.56 28.80
C PRO A 281 9.60 6.11 27.85
N TYR A 282 10.87 6.30 28.22
CA TYR A 282 12.02 6.14 27.32
C TYR A 282 12.91 4.94 27.61
N ILE A 283 12.62 4.18 28.67
CA ILE A 283 13.48 3.10 29.16
C ILE A 283 12.74 1.76 29.06
N GLY A 284 13.47 0.67 28.83
CA GLY A 284 12.89 -0.68 28.85
C GLY A 284 11.90 -0.92 27.71
N GLU A 285 10.84 -1.68 27.99
CA GLU A 285 9.84 -2.06 26.98
C GLU A 285 9.06 -0.86 26.43
N THR A 286 8.77 0.14 27.25
CA THR A 286 8.09 1.37 26.83
C THR A 286 8.99 2.19 25.91
N GLY A 287 10.26 2.38 26.27
CA GLY A 287 11.25 3.01 25.40
C GLY A 287 11.42 2.30 24.04
N LEU A 288 11.44 0.96 24.05
CA LEU A 288 11.50 0.18 22.82
C LEU A 288 10.23 0.33 21.97
N LYS A 289 9.05 0.35 22.61
CA LYS A 289 7.76 0.61 21.95
C LYS A 289 7.75 1.99 21.29
N LEU A 290 8.19 3.04 21.99
CA LEU A 290 8.31 4.39 21.42
C LEU A 290 9.24 4.39 20.21
N LEU A 291 10.45 3.83 20.34
CA LEU A 291 11.41 3.77 19.24
C LEU A 291 10.84 3.02 18.02
N GLY A 292 10.15 1.91 18.25
CA GLY A 292 9.46 1.17 17.20
C GLY A 292 8.34 1.99 16.54
N THR A 293 7.54 2.71 17.33
CA THR A 293 6.49 3.60 16.81
C THR A 293 7.06 4.76 16.01
N LEU A 294 8.20 5.34 16.42
CA LEU A 294 8.88 6.39 15.65
C LEU A 294 9.37 5.88 14.28
N ILE A 295 9.90 4.65 14.25
CA ILE A 295 10.29 3.98 13.00
C ILE A 295 9.06 3.75 12.11
N ASP A 296 7.94 3.34 12.69
CA ASP A 296 6.68 3.12 11.96
C ASP A 296 6.08 4.41 11.40
N ALA A 297 6.24 5.52 12.12
CA ALA A 297 5.82 6.84 11.70
C ALA A 297 6.84 7.53 10.75
N GLU A 298 7.92 6.84 10.37
CA GLU A 298 9.02 7.36 9.53
C GLU A 298 9.75 8.59 10.10
N PHE A 299 9.70 8.80 11.42
CA PHE A 299 10.45 9.85 12.11
C PHE A 299 11.87 9.38 12.45
N PHE A 300 12.66 9.08 11.41
CA PHE A 300 14.01 8.52 11.55
C PHE A 300 14.99 9.45 12.27
N ASP A 301 14.81 10.77 12.18
CA ASP A 301 15.57 11.77 12.91
C ASP A 301 15.36 11.65 14.42
N LEU A 302 14.11 11.57 14.87
CA LEU A 302 13.76 11.36 16.27
C LEU A 302 14.19 9.96 16.73
N ALA A 303 13.94 8.92 15.92
CA ALA A 303 14.37 7.56 16.24
C ALA A 303 15.90 7.46 16.40
N LEU A 304 16.69 8.14 15.56
CA LEU A 304 18.13 8.24 15.69
C LEU A 304 18.54 8.96 16.98
N TYR A 305 17.89 10.08 17.31
CA TYR A 305 18.11 10.77 18.57
C TYR A 305 17.89 9.84 19.77
N PHE A 306 16.75 9.14 19.83
CA PHE A 306 16.45 8.19 20.91
C PHE A 306 17.42 7.01 20.96
N ALA A 307 17.76 6.41 19.80
CA ALA A 307 18.71 5.31 19.74
C ALA A 307 20.12 5.73 20.19
N SER A 308 20.53 6.97 19.90
CA SER A 308 21.83 7.51 20.34
C SER A 308 21.87 7.82 21.84
N LYS A 309 20.77 8.38 22.38
CA LYS A 309 20.66 8.77 23.80
C LYS A 309 20.47 7.56 24.72
N TYR A 310 19.65 6.60 24.31
CA TYR A 310 19.30 5.41 25.07
C TYR A 310 19.86 4.16 24.40
N SER A 311 21.18 4.01 24.43
CA SER A 311 21.90 2.93 23.74
C SER A 311 21.41 1.51 24.09
N HIS A 312 20.97 1.32 25.34
CA HIS A 312 20.41 0.06 25.82
C HIS A 312 19.15 -0.40 25.05
N LEU A 313 18.41 0.51 24.40
CA LEU A 313 17.23 0.15 23.60
C LEU A 313 17.60 -0.73 22.39
N ALA A 314 18.83 -0.62 21.87
CA ALA A 314 19.30 -1.42 20.76
C ALA A 314 19.44 -2.91 21.12
N THR A 315 19.65 -3.22 22.41
CA THR A 315 19.86 -4.59 22.90
C THR A 315 18.58 -5.25 23.41
N LEU A 316 17.47 -4.51 23.50
CA LEU A 316 16.21 -5.03 24.02
C LEU A 316 15.46 -5.86 22.97
N ARG A 317 14.86 -6.95 23.45
CA ARG A 317 13.95 -7.81 22.68
C ARG A 317 12.73 -8.15 23.54
N VAL A 318 11.54 -7.97 22.97
CA VAL A 318 10.28 -8.25 23.66
C VAL A 318 9.52 -9.37 22.93
N GLY A 319 9.06 -10.36 23.70
CA GLY A 319 8.20 -11.46 23.23
C GLY A 319 8.86 -12.52 22.35
N ALA A 320 8.07 -13.56 22.03
CA ALA A 320 8.48 -14.67 21.17
C ALA A 320 8.75 -14.21 19.71
N THR A 321 8.12 -13.12 19.26
CA THR A 321 8.19 -12.57 17.90
C THR A 321 9.48 -11.79 17.58
N SER A 322 10.45 -11.73 18.50
CA SER A 322 11.73 -11.03 18.27
C SER A 322 11.59 -9.53 18.00
N TYR A 323 10.64 -8.87 18.67
CA TYR A 323 10.44 -7.43 18.54
C TYR A 323 11.70 -6.69 19.02
N SER A 324 12.42 -6.09 18.08
CA SER A 324 13.60 -5.26 18.31
C SER A 324 13.56 -4.06 17.36
N ALA A 325 14.19 -2.96 17.74
CA ALA A 325 14.24 -1.74 16.91
C ALA A 325 14.88 -2.03 15.54
N LEU A 326 15.93 -2.86 15.51
CA LEU A 326 16.61 -3.25 14.29
C LEU A 326 15.73 -4.10 13.37
N HIS A 327 14.94 -5.03 13.93
CA HIS A 327 13.97 -5.78 13.15
C HIS A 327 12.87 -4.86 12.59
N ARG A 328 12.38 -3.90 13.37
CA ARG A 328 11.33 -2.96 12.95
C ARG A 328 11.76 -2.09 11.78
N ILE A 329 12.98 -1.52 11.81
CA ILE A 329 13.48 -0.72 10.69
C ILE A 329 13.72 -1.59 9.45
N THR A 330 14.16 -2.84 9.61
CA THR A 330 14.36 -3.75 8.48
C THR A 330 13.06 -4.08 7.75
N LEU A 331 11.93 -4.15 8.48
CA LEU A 331 10.60 -4.32 7.88
C LEU A 331 10.14 -3.10 7.06
N ARG A 332 10.82 -1.95 7.18
CA ARG A 332 10.62 -0.74 6.37
C ARG A 332 11.61 -0.72 5.21
N ASP A 333 11.48 -1.69 4.31
CA ASP A 333 12.33 -1.83 3.12
C ASP A 333 12.30 -0.59 2.20
N SER A 334 11.17 0.10 2.11
CA SER A 334 11.03 1.39 1.42
C SER A 334 11.95 2.51 1.95
N ALA A 335 12.38 2.41 3.22
CA ALA A 335 13.32 3.35 3.83
C ALA A 335 14.76 3.13 3.38
N PHE A 336 15.04 2.09 2.60
CA PHE A 336 16.36 1.80 2.04
C PHE A 336 16.37 1.87 0.52
N SER A 337 17.50 2.28 -0.04
CA SER A 337 17.70 2.35 -1.49
C SER A 337 17.61 0.98 -2.17
N SER A 338 17.93 -0.07 -1.42
CA SER A 338 17.88 -1.45 -1.86
C SER A 338 16.47 -2.05 -1.87
N GLY A 339 15.67 -1.75 -0.84
CA GLY A 339 14.29 -2.24 -0.69
C GLY A 339 13.28 -1.46 -1.52
N GLU A 340 13.60 -0.21 -1.89
CA GLU A 340 12.73 0.56 -2.80
C GLU A 340 12.64 -0.13 -4.18
N ARG A 341 11.40 -0.23 -4.68
CA ARG A 341 11.09 -0.66 -6.04
C ARG A 341 11.95 0.14 -7.02
N SER A 342 12.82 -0.53 -7.76
CA SER A 342 13.52 0.09 -8.88
C SER A 342 12.47 0.53 -9.90
N LEU A 343 12.30 1.83 -10.04
CA LEU A 343 11.46 2.38 -11.10
C LEU A 343 12.00 1.92 -12.45
N ASN A 344 11.11 1.51 -13.34
CA ASN A 344 11.52 1.10 -14.68
C ASN A 344 12.08 2.32 -15.44
N PHE A 345 12.84 2.09 -16.52
CA PHE A 345 13.46 3.19 -17.29
C PHE A 345 12.45 4.30 -17.65
N TRP A 346 11.21 3.93 -17.97
CA TRP A 346 10.13 4.84 -18.31
C TRP A 346 9.54 5.60 -17.14
N GLU A 347 9.34 4.95 -16.00
CA GLU A 347 8.97 5.65 -14.78
C GLU A 347 10.05 6.67 -14.43
N ASN A 348 11.33 6.31 -14.53
CA ASN A 348 12.42 7.26 -14.35
C ASN A 348 12.36 8.40 -15.37
N PHE A 349 12.13 8.13 -16.66
CA PHE A 349 12.07 9.16 -17.70
C PHE A 349 10.88 10.11 -17.53
N ILE A 350 9.68 9.58 -17.27
CA ILE A 350 8.44 10.35 -17.05
C ILE A 350 8.52 11.14 -15.73
N TYR A 351 9.09 10.55 -14.67
CA TYR A 351 9.23 11.21 -13.36
C TYR A 351 10.48 12.09 -13.22
N SER A 352 11.35 12.15 -14.24
CA SER A 352 12.58 12.97 -14.24
C SER A 352 12.32 14.48 -14.39
N VAL A 353 11.10 14.91 -14.77
CA VAL A 353 10.77 16.33 -14.95
C VAL A 353 9.48 16.68 -14.20
N PRO A 354 9.40 17.69 -13.30
CA PRO A 354 10.35 18.26 -12.35
C PRO A 354 10.00 17.82 -10.90
N ARG A 355 10.91 17.12 -10.19
CA ARG A 355 10.70 16.73 -8.76
C ARG A 355 11.99 16.61 -7.92
N ALA A 356 12.95 17.51 -8.13
CA ALA A 356 14.19 17.54 -7.33
C ALA A 356 13.93 17.51 -5.81
N LYS A 357 12.86 18.16 -5.34
CA LYS A 357 12.45 18.15 -3.92
C LYS A 357 12.03 16.75 -3.41
N LYS A 358 11.33 15.96 -4.22
CA LYS A 358 10.90 14.59 -3.84
C LYS A 358 12.09 13.63 -3.81
N ILE A 359 13.00 13.75 -4.77
CA ILE A 359 14.24 12.96 -4.81
C ILE A 359 15.15 13.31 -3.63
N HIS A 360 15.29 14.60 -3.31
CA HIS A 360 16.06 15.04 -2.15
C HIS A 360 15.48 14.50 -0.83
N LEU A 361 14.16 14.61 -0.63
CA LEU A 361 13.50 14.06 0.57
C LEU A 361 13.69 12.54 0.68
N ARG A 362 13.59 11.79 -0.42
CA ARG A 362 13.85 10.34 -0.42
C ARG A 362 15.29 10.00 -0.05
N LYS A 363 16.27 10.70 -0.64
CA LYS A 363 17.67 10.51 -0.29
C LYS A 363 17.94 10.80 1.18
N GLN A 364 17.30 11.84 1.72
CA GLN A 364 17.41 12.18 3.14
C GLN A 364 16.86 11.04 4.02
N VAL A 365 15.67 10.50 3.69
CA VAL A 365 15.09 9.35 4.42
C VAL A 365 16.02 8.14 4.36
N HIS A 366 16.53 7.78 3.18
CA HIS A 366 17.48 6.67 3.02
C HIS A 366 18.74 6.85 3.87
N GLN A 367 19.28 8.07 3.92
CA GLN A 367 20.44 8.38 4.74
C GLN A 367 20.13 8.26 6.23
N GLN A 368 19.01 8.83 6.69
CA GLN A 368 18.61 8.80 8.10
C GLN A 368 18.33 7.37 8.58
N ALA A 369 17.65 6.55 7.76
CA ALA A 369 17.40 5.15 8.07
C ALA A 369 18.72 4.36 8.17
N LEU A 370 19.67 4.58 7.26
CA LEU A 370 20.98 3.94 7.30
C LEU A 370 21.80 4.38 8.53
N GLU A 371 21.77 5.67 8.89
CA GLU A 371 22.42 6.18 10.10
C GLU A 371 21.81 5.57 11.38
N LEU A 372 20.49 5.38 11.41
CA LEU A 372 19.81 4.69 12.50
C LEU A 372 20.23 3.22 12.60
N VAL A 373 20.29 2.49 11.49
CA VAL A 373 20.81 1.10 11.47
C VAL A 373 22.23 1.05 12.03
N LYS A 374 23.12 1.93 11.56
CA LYS A 374 24.51 2.01 12.06
C LYS A 374 24.57 2.28 13.56
N CYS A 375 23.75 3.20 14.05
CA CYS A 375 23.66 3.53 15.46
C CYS A 375 23.22 2.31 16.29
N LEU A 376 22.14 1.63 15.86
CA LEU A 376 21.63 0.43 16.52
C LEU A 376 22.67 -0.70 16.53
N CYS A 377 23.28 -1.00 15.38
CA CYS A 377 24.30 -2.04 15.29
C CYS A 377 25.52 -1.73 16.17
N LYS A 378 26.00 -0.47 16.17
CA LYS A 378 27.12 -0.05 17.04
C LYS A 378 26.79 -0.23 18.52
N ASN A 379 25.57 0.13 18.94
CA ASN A 379 25.13 -0.01 20.32
C ASN A 379 24.97 -1.49 20.75
N MET A 380 24.76 -2.41 19.81
CA MET A 380 24.79 -3.84 20.09
C MET A 380 26.21 -4.42 20.23
N GLY A 381 27.25 -3.72 19.77
CA GLY A 381 28.61 -4.26 19.71
C GLY A 381 29.22 -4.69 21.04
N SER A 382 28.63 -4.29 22.17
CA SER A 382 29.04 -4.74 23.52
C SER A 382 28.39 -6.06 23.96
N LEU A 383 27.44 -6.60 23.19
CA LEU A 383 26.78 -7.87 23.53
C LEU A 383 27.69 -9.07 23.26
N ASP A 384 27.51 -10.12 24.05
CA ASP A 384 28.07 -11.42 23.76
C ASP A 384 27.41 -12.05 22.52
N TYR A 385 28.12 -12.99 21.90
CA TYR A 385 27.69 -13.60 20.65
C TYR A 385 26.30 -14.28 20.73
N LEU A 386 26.00 -14.94 21.85
CA LEU A 386 24.72 -15.66 22.00
C LEU A 386 23.55 -14.69 22.13
N SER A 387 23.69 -13.64 22.94
CA SER A 387 22.66 -12.61 23.07
C SER A 387 22.47 -11.82 21.77
N ALA A 388 23.58 -11.46 21.10
CA ALA A 388 23.53 -10.78 19.80
C ALA A 388 22.84 -11.63 18.73
N SER A 389 23.14 -12.94 18.68
CA SER A 389 22.53 -13.89 17.74
C SER A 389 21.02 -13.97 17.88
N GLY A 390 20.49 -13.90 19.11
CA GLY A 390 19.06 -13.82 19.37
C GLY A 390 18.39 -12.58 18.76
N ILE A 391 19.13 -11.51 18.47
CA ILE A 391 18.63 -10.28 17.87
C ILE A 391 18.83 -10.30 16.35
N TYR A 392 20.08 -10.49 15.89
CA TYR A 392 20.39 -10.32 14.47
C TYR A 392 19.93 -11.49 13.59
N SER A 393 19.75 -12.71 14.11
CA SER A 393 19.50 -13.90 13.25
C SER A 393 18.22 -13.73 12.41
N ASN A 394 17.14 -13.30 13.06
CA ASN A 394 15.88 -13.03 12.36
C ASN A 394 15.95 -11.77 11.50
N VAL A 395 16.74 -10.78 11.91
CA VAL A 395 16.95 -9.55 11.13
C VAL A 395 17.67 -9.84 9.83
N MET A 396 18.74 -10.64 9.85
CA MET A 396 19.52 -11.04 8.66
C MET A 396 18.63 -11.73 7.62
N LEU A 397 17.79 -12.67 8.06
CA LEU A 397 16.89 -13.39 7.18
C LEU A 397 15.73 -12.50 6.69
N THR A 398 15.23 -11.61 7.53
CA THR A 398 14.21 -10.63 7.14
C THR A 398 14.75 -9.64 6.10
N ALA A 399 15.97 -9.14 6.29
CA ALA A 399 16.66 -8.26 5.36
C ALA A 399 16.89 -8.96 4.01
N ALA A 400 17.29 -10.23 4.03
CA ALA A 400 17.44 -11.02 2.82
C ALA A 400 16.13 -11.27 2.08
N ARG A 401 15.04 -11.53 2.83
CA ARG A 401 13.69 -11.68 2.27
C ARG A 401 13.21 -10.41 1.58
N LEU A 402 13.46 -9.25 2.19
CA LEU A 402 13.02 -7.95 1.66
C LEU A 402 13.98 -7.36 0.61
N GLY A 403 15.22 -7.86 0.53
CA GLY A 403 16.23 -7.36 -0.39
C GLY A 403 17.02 -6.17 0.15
N VAL A 404 17.01 -5.95 1.47
CA VAL A 404 17.68 -4.85 2.15
C VAL A 404 19.13 -5.18 2.48
N HIS A 405 20.04 -4.91 1.54
CA HIS A 405 21.44 -5.34 1.67
C HIS A 405 22.26 -4.47 2.63
N GLU A 406 21.90 -3.19 2.82
CA GLU A 406 22.61 -2.26 3.71
C GLU A 406 22.56 -2.73 5.17
N VAL A 407 21.43 -3.29 5.61
CA VAL A 407 21.30 -3.88 6.96
C VAL A 407 22.23 -5.08 7.13
N ILE A 408 22.36 -5.91 6.09
CA ILE A 408 23.23 -7.09 6.09
C ILE A 408 24.70 -6.67 6.15
N GLU A 409 25.12 -5.66 5.38
CA GLU A 409 26.48 -5.11 5.43
C GLU A 409 26.85 -4.58 6.81
N GLU A 410 26.00 -3.74 7.41
CA GLU A 410 26.31 -3.14 8.70
C GLU A 410 26.29 -4.18 9.84
N LEU A 411 25.43 -5.21 9.76
CA LEU A 411 25.42 -6.31 10.72
C LEU A 411 26.66 -7.19 10.61
N VAL A 412 27.05 -7.60 9.40
CA VAL A 412 28.23 -8.47 9.21
C VAL A 412 29.53 -7.73 9.55
N ALA A 413 29.58 -6.41 9.33
CA ALA A 413 30.74 -5.60 9.72
C ALA A 413 31.02 -5.64 11.23
N ILE A 414 29.98 -5.80 12.06
CA ILE A 414 30.11 -5.84 13.53
C ILE A 414 30.10 -7.29 14.05
N PHE A 415 29.27 -8.15 13.45
CA PHE A 415 29.12 -9.56 13.79
C PHE A 415 29.33 -10.44 12.54
N PRO A 416 30.57 -10.79 12.18
CA PRO A 416 30.85 -11.55 10.95
C PRO A 416 30.11 -12.89 10.88
N ALA A 417 29.96 -13.57 12.01
CA ALA A 417 29.26 -14.85 12.09
C ALA A 417 27.73 -14.75 11.86
N ALA A 418 27.16 -13.54 11.79
CA ALA A 418 25.76 -13.31 11.44
C ALA A 418 25.40 -13.82 10.04
N ILE A 419 26.36 -13.97 9.14
CA ILE A 419 26.11 -14.50 7.79
C ILE A 419 25.69 -15.98 7.79
N TYR A 420 26.03 -16.71 8.85
CA TYR A 420 25.67 -18.12 9.02
C TYR A 420 24.29 -18.33 9.64
N SER A 421 23.52 -17.26 9.86
CA SER A 421 22.16 -17.34 10.40
C SER A 421 21.28 -18.27 9.57
N ARG A 422 20.46 -19.09 10.24
CA ARG A 422 19.50 -20.01 9.63
C ARG A 422 18.14 -19.88 10.29
N ASN A 423 17.06 -20.11 9.54
CA ASN A 423 15.73 -20.22 10.12
C ASN A 423 15.42 -21.64 10.61
N SER A 424 14.20 -21.84 11.12
CA SER A 424 13.67 -23.14 11.54
C SER A 424 13.64 -24.20 10.44
N TYR A 425 13.62 -23.79 9.17
CA TYR A 425 13.66 -24.68 8.00
C TYR A 425 15.10 -25.00 7.55
N MET A 426 16.10 -24.61 8.32
CA MET A 426 17.53 -24.69 7.97
C MET A 426 17.94 -23.89 6.73
N GLN A 427 17.07 -23.00 6.25
CA GLN A 427 17.39 -22.09 5.16
C GLN A 427 18.37 -21.03 5.67
N ASN A 428 19.48 -20.89 4.95
CA ASN A 428 20.43 -19.80 5.14
C ASN A 428 20.00 -18.55 4.34
N ILE A 429 20.79 -17.50 4.45
CA ILE A 429 20.56 -16.22 3.76
C ILE A 429 20.43 -16.33 2.24
N PHE A 430 21.15 -17.26 1.59
CA PHE A 430 21.05 -17.50 0.15
C PHE A 430 19.70 -18.11 -0.22
N HIS A 431 19.24 -19.11 0.54
CA HIS A 431 17.93 -19.74 0.30
C HIS A 431 16.82 -18.70 0.36
N VAL A 432 16.81 -17.87 1.39
CA VAL A 432 15.80 -16.82 1.58
C VAL A 432 15.87 -15.76 0.48
N ALA A 433 17.07 -15.33 0.08
CA ALA A 433 17.25 -14.37 -1.01
C ALA A 433 16.81 -14.95 -2.37
N VAL A 434 17.07 -16.23 -2.63
CA VAL A 434 16.68 -16.93 -3.87
C VAL A 434 15.17 -17.05 -3.98
N GLU A 435 14.53 -17.53 -2.91
CA GLU A 435 13.07 -17.71 -2.84
C GLU A 435 12.31 -16.39 -3.05
N ASN A 436 12.86 -15.26 -2.58
CA ASN A 436 12.20 -13.95 -2.65
C ASN A 436 12.66 -13.04 -3.80
N ARG A 437 13.48 -13.56 -4.73
CA ARG A 437 14.05 -12.78 -5.86
C ARG A 437 14.79 -11.52 -5.40
N SER A 438 15.53 -11.62 -4.30
CA SER A 438 16.29 -10.52 -3.71
C SER A 438 17.64 -10.34 -4.39
N GLU A 439 17.62 -9.88 -5.65
CA GLU A 439 18.80 -9.78 -6.53
C GLU A 439 19.97 -9.02 -5.88
N LYS A 440 19.70 -7.87 -5.23
CA LYS A 440 20.73 -7.04 -4.59
C LYS A 440 21.46 -7.77 -3.46
N VAL A 441 20.72 -8.52 -2.64
CA VAL A 441 21.29 -9.32 -1.54
C VAL A 441 22.06 -10.52 -2.09
N PHE A 442 21.49 -11.22 -3.07
CA PHE A 442 22.18 -12.33 -3.73
C PHE A 442 23.53 -11.86 -4.32
N ASN A 443 23.53 -10.72 -5.02
CA ASN A 443 24.72 -10.12 -5.63
C ASN A 443 25.78 -9.73 -4.60
N LEU A 444 25.36 -9.13 -3.47
CA LEU A 444 26.26 -8.78 -2.38
C LEU A 444 26.98 -10.01 -1.86
N ILE A 445 26.24 -11.07 -1.52
CA ILE A 445 26.82 -12.27 -0.91
C ILE A 445 27.63 -13.08 -1.93
N TYR A 446 27.21 -13.08 -3.20
CA TYR A 446 27.96 -13.70 -4.30
C TYR A 446 29.36 -13.09 -4.47
N GLN A 447 29.49 -11.76 -4.38
CA GLN A 447 30.75 -11.03 -4.57
C GLN A 447 31.77 -11.28 -3.47
N THR A 448 31.33 -11.67 -2.27
CA THR A 448 32.18 -11.94 -1.11
C THR A 448 33.06 -13.19 -1.26
N SER A 449 32.73 -14.09 -2.18
CA SER A 449 33.52 -15.20 -2.78
C SER A 449 34.31 -16.22 -1.93
N ASN A 450 34.60 -16.00 -0.64
CA ASN A 450 35.25 -17.02 0.20
C ASN A 450 34.28 -18.11 0.69
N LEU A 451 32.97 -17.83 0.67
CA LEU A 451 31.92 -18.71 1.20
C LEU A 451 31.23 -19.57 0.12
N LYS A 452 31.61 -19.42 -1.15
CA LYS A 452 30.94 -20.08 -2.29
C LYS A 452 30.88 -21.60 -2.12
N HIS A 453 31.99 -22.22 -1.72
CA HIS A 453 32.07 -23.68 -1.53
C HIS A 453 31.21 -24.18 -0.37
N GLN A 454 30.95 -23.36 0.65
CA GLN A 454 30.16 -23.78 1.82
C GLN A 454 28.65 -23.74 1.53
N TYR A 455 28.20 -22.83 0.66
CA TYR A 455 26.78 -22.65 0.35
C TYR A 455 26.33 -23.37 -0.93
N SER A 456 27.25 -23.72 -1.85
CA SER A 456 26.90 -24.37 -3.12
C SER A 456 26.22 -25.74 -2.96
N ASP A 457 26.49 -26.44 -1.86
CA ASP A 457 25.91 -27.77 -1.58
C ASP A 457 24.95 -27.77 -0.38
N SER A 458 24.59 -26.57 0.11
CA SER A 458 23.64 -26.43 1.22
C SER A 458 22.21 -26.76 0.76
N VAL A 459 21.47 -27.42 1.66
CA VAL A 459 20.06 -27.80 1.46
C VAL A 459 19.22 -27.40 2.67
N ASP A 460 17.94 -27.14 2.44
CA ASP A 460 16.95 -26.96 3.51
C ASP A 460 16.47 -28.31 4.11
N ASN A 461 15.57 -28.27 5.09
CA ASN A 461 15.02 -29.48 5.72
C ASN A 461 14.30 -30.42 4.75
N SER A 462 13.80 -29.91 3.62
CA SER A 462 13.12 -30.67 2.57
C SER A 462 14.09 -31.21 1.52
N GLY A 463 15.40 -31.02 1.70
CA GLY A 463 16.43 -31.41 0.75
C GLY A 463 16.49 -30.50 -0.49
N ASN A 464 15.83 -29.35 -0.48
CA ASN A 464 15.86 -28.41 -1.59
C ASN A 464 17.20 -27.69 -1.62
N THR A 465 17.87 -27.76 -2.76
CA THR A 465 19.01 -26.88 -3.09
C THR A 465 18.53 -25.47 -3.44
N LEU A 466 19.45 -24.51 -3.54
CA LEU A 466 19.13 -23.16 -4.05
C LEU A 466 18.39 -23.20 -5.40
N LEU A 467 18.70 -24.16 -6.28
CA LEU A 467 18.04 -24.25 -7.59
C LEU A 467 16.58 -24.70 -7.48
N HIS A 468 16.24 -25.55 -6.50
CA HIS A 468 14.84 -25.91 -6.26
C HIS A 468 14.03 -24.69 -5.82
N LEU A 469 14.60 -23.82 -4.98
CA LEU A 469 13.94 -22.57 -4.56
C LEU A 469 13.87 -21.54 -5.69
N ALA A 470 14.87 -21.49 -6.56
CA ALA A 470 14.80 -20.71 -7.80
C ALA A 470 13.74 -21.27 -8.76
N GLY A 471 13.44 -22.56 -8.67
CA GLY A 471 12.41 -23.27 -9.41
C GLY A 471 10.98 -22.93 -8.99
N ARG A 472 10.75 -22.48 -7.75
CA ARG A 472 9.42 -22.06 -7.27
C ARG A 472 9.01 -20.74 -7.88
N LEU A 473 7.73 -20.51 -8.07
CA LEU A 473 7.22 -19.24 -8.60
C LEU A 473 7.55 -18.07 -7.65
N ALA A 474 8.02 -16.94 -8.21
CA ALA A 474 8.29 -15.74 -7.42
C ALA A 474 7.04 -15.22 -6.67
N PRO A 475 7.21 -14.55 -5.51
CA PRO A 475 6.12 -13.85 -4.85
C PRO A 475 5.41 -12.87 -5.79
N SER A 476 4.07 -12.81 -5.72
CA SER A 476 3.22 -12.03 -6.64
C SER A 476 3.64 -10.57 -6.79
N HIS A 477 4.03 -9.91 -5.69
CA HIS A 477 4.49 -8.52 -5.69
C HIS A 477 5.83 -8.30 -6.42
N LYS A 478 6.67 -9.33 -6.57
CA LYS A 478 7.91 -9.29 -7.37
C LYS A 478 7.63 -9.67 -8.83
N LEU A 479 6.79 -10.67 -9.06
CA LEU A 479 6.42 -11.13 -10.40
C LEU A 479 5.73 -10.01 -11.20
N ASN A 480 4.80 -9.28 -10.55
CA ASN A 480 4.05 -8.18 -11.17
C ASN A 480 4.87 -6.91 -11.49
N LEU A 481 6.17 -6.88 -11.17
CA LEU A 481 7.05 -5.75 -11.54
C LEU A 481 7.40 -5.75 -13.04
N VAL A 482 7.33 -6.91 -13.70
CA VAL A 482 7.68 -7.06 -15.11
C VAL A 482 6.40 -7.01 -15.96
N SER A 483 6.45 -6.21 -17.03
CA SER A 483 5.33 -5.97 -17.95
C SER A 483 5.02 -7.22 -18.81
N GLY A 484 3.90 -7.88 -18.55
CA GLY A 484 3.38 -8.97 -19.38
C GLY A 484 3.95 -10.36 -19.05
N ALA A 485 3.10 -11.38 -19.11
CA ALA A 485 3.41 -12.75 -18.68
C ALA A 485 4.62 -13.37 -19.39
N ALA A 486 4.85 -13.05 -20.68
CA ALA A 486 6.00 -13.57 -21.40
C ALA A 486 7.34 -12.99 -20.91
N LEU A 487 7.38 -11.71 -20.51
CA LEU A 487 8.57 -11.09 -19.95
C LEU A 487 8.78 -11.52 -18.48
N GLN A 488 7.70 -11.77 -17.74
CA GLN A 488 7.77 -12.41 -16.42
C GLN A 488 8.41 -13.80 -16.52
N MET A 489 7.93 -14.64 -17.45
CA MET A 489 8.52 -15.96 -17.71
C MET A 489 9.99 -15.86 -18.12
N GLN A 490 10.35 -14.88 -18.97
CA GLN A 490 11.74 -14.61 -19.33
C GLN A 490 12.60 -14.30 -18.10
N ARG A 491 12.11 -13.45 -17.18
CA ARG A 491 12.85 -13.07 -15.98
C ARG A 491 13.08 -14.24 -15.02
N GLU A 492 12.07 -15.08 -14.84
CA GLU A 492 12.17 -16.28 -13.99
C GLU A 492 13.19 -17.28 -14.57
N LEU A 493 13.21 -17.47 -15.90
CA LEU A 493 14.23 -18.29 -16.56
C LEU A 493 15.64 -17.73 -16.40
N GLN A 494 15.80 -16.41 -16.54
CA GLN A 494 17.09 -15.75 -16.30
C GLN A 494 17.55 -15.97 -14.86
N TRP A 495 16.67 -15.78 -13.87
CA TRP A 495 16.97 -16.04 -12.46
C TRP A 495 17.39 -17.48 -12.22
N PHE A 496 16.65 -18.44 -12.77
CA PHE A 496 16.94 -19.86 -12.64
C PHE A 496 18.33 -20.21 -13.20
N GLN A 497 18.64 -19.78 -14.42
CA GLN A 497 19.96 -20.02 -15.05
C GLN A 497 21.10 -19.33 -14.30
N GLU A 498 20.85 -18.16 -13.74
CA GLU A 498 21.83 -17.41 -12.96
C GLU A 498 22.16 -18.11 -11.63
N VAL A 499 21.16 -18.63 -10.92
CA VAL A 499 21.37 -19.45 -9.73
C VAL A 499 22.05 -20.78 -10.09
N GLU A 500 21.70 -21.38 -11.24
CA GLU A 500 22.33 -22.63 -11.72
C GLU A 500 23.85 -22.49 -11.90
N LYS A 501 24.32 -21.35 -12.45
CA LYS A 501 25.76 -21.06 -12.62
C LYS A 501 26.51 -21.00 -11.29
N PHE A 502 25.85 -20.68 -10.19
CA PHE A 502 26.46 -20.65 -8.87
C PHE A 502 26.75 -22.05 -8.32
N LEU A 503 25.96 -23.05 -8.73
CA LEU A 503 25.97 -24.39 -8.15
C LEU A 503 26.93 -25.33 -8.88
N HIS A 504 27.51 -26.26 -8.10
CA HIS A 504 28.29 -27.36 -8.62
C HIS A 504 27.39 -28.29 -9.48
N PRO A 505 27.88 -28.86 -10.59
CA PRO A 505 27.07 -29.72 -11.48
C PRO A 505 26.30 -30.83 -10.76
N TYR A 506 26.90 -31.44 -9.73
CA TYR A 506 26.26 -32.46 -8.90
C TYR A 506 24.94 -31.98 -8.25
N SER A 507 24.89 -30.72 -7.80
CA SER A 507 23.75 -30.15 -7.07
C SER A 507 22.62 -29.65 -7.99
N ARG A 508 22.84 -29.64 -9.32
CA ARG A 508 21.84 -29.20 -10.31
C ARG A 508 20.79 -30.26 -10.63
N GLU A 509 21.20 -31.52 -10.57
CA GLU A 509 20.34 -32.68 -10.88
C GLU A 509 19.90 -33.46 -9.63
N ARG A 510 20.31 -32.99 -8.44
CA ARG A 510 19.93 -33.59 -7.17
C ARG A 510 18.41 -33.53 -6.99
N SER A 511 17.81 -34.63 -6.56
CA SER A 511 16.40 -34.65 -6.14
C SER A 511 16.23 -34.20 -4.68
N ASN A 512 15.13 -33.51 -4.41
CA ASN A 512 14.70 -33.22 -3.04
C ASN A 512 14.06 -34.45 -2.36
N ASN A 513 13.53 -34.30 -1.14
CA ASN A 513 12.91 -35.40 -0.40
C ASN A 513 11.66 -35.98 -1.09
N ASP A 514 11.02 -35.24 -1.99
CA ASP A 514 9.88 -35.69 -2.80
C ASP A 514 10.32 -36.39 -4.10
N GLY A 515 11.62 -36.56 -4.32
CA GLY A 515 12.18 -37.15 -5.53
C GLY A 515 12.19 -36.21 -6.74
N LYS A 516 11.76 -34.95 -6.60
CA LYS A 516 11.70 -33.98 -7.69
C LYS A 516 13.05 -33.29 -7.89
N THR A 517 13.41 -33.06 -9.15
CA THR A 517 14.58 -32.25 -9.52
C THR A 517 14.21 -30.76 -9.60
N PRO A 518 15.17 -29.82 -9.56
CA PRO A 518 14.87 -28.39 -9.67
C PRO A 518 14.10 -28.02 -10.95
N LYS A 519 14.44 -28.70 -12.07
CA LYS A 519 13.81 -28.47 -13.37
C LYS A 519 12.37 -28.96 -13.39
N MET A 520 12.06 -30.07 -12.72
CA MET A 520 10.68 -30.54 -12.57
C MET A 520 9.82 -29.54 -11.81
N ILE A 521 10.34 -29.00 -10.69
CA ILE A 521 9.64 -27.96 -9.92
C ILE A 521 9.41 -26.71 -10.79
N PHE A 522 10.43 -26.25 -11.53
CA PHE A 522 10.29 -25.10 -12.41
C PHE A 522 9.17 -25.29 -13.45
N THR A 523 9.17 -26.43 -14.15
CA THR A 523 8.15 -26.74 -15.16
C THR A 523 6.74 -26.85 -14.56
N GLU A 524 6.60 -27.45 -13.38
CA GLU A 524 5.31 -27.59 -12.70
C GLU A 524 4.76 -26.23 -12.22
N GLU A 525 5.56 -25.44 -11.51
CA GLU A 525 5.16 -24.16 -10.92
C GLU A 525 4.92 -23.04 -11.95
N HIS A 526 5.63 -23.09 -13.09
CA HIS A 526 5.53 -22.05 -14.13
C HIS A 526 4.61 -22.46 -15.30
N MET A 527 3.87 -23.57 -15.17
CA MET A 527 3.00 -24.07 -16.25
C MET A 527 1.94 -23.05 -16.68
N GLU A 528 1.27 -22.42 -15.70
CA GLU A 528 0.25 -21.39 -15.95
C GLU A 528 0.88 -20.13 -16.55
N LEU A 529 1.98 -19.63 -15.95
CA LEU A 529 2.68 -18.44 -16.44
C LEU A 529 3.18 -18.62 -17.88
N LYS A 530 3.64 -19.82 -18.23
CA LYS A 530 4.04 -20.16 -19.60
C LYS A 530 2.85 -20.09 -20.56
N ALA A 531 1.68 -20.62 -20.18
CA ALA A 531 0.48 -20.57 -21.00
C ALA A 531 -0.03 -19.13 -21.20
N GLU A 532 -0.01 -18.33 -20.14
CA GLU A 532 -0.32 -16.89 -20.21
C GLU A 532 0.70 -16.12 -21.07
N GLY A 533 1.98 -16.43 -20.94
CA GLY A 533 3.06 -15.85 -21.74
C GLY A 533 2.92 -16.20 -23.23
N GLU A 534 2.58 -17.45 -23.55
CA GLU A 534 2.28 -17.87 -24.92
C GLU A 534 1.09 -17.09 -25.49
N LYS A 535 -0.01 -17.00 -24.74
CA LYS A 535 -1.19 -16.25 -25.14
C LYS A 535 -0.86 -14.77 -25.37
N TRP A 536 -0.21 -14.13 -24.42
CA TRP A 536 0.20 -12.72 -24.51
C TRP A 536 1.06 -12.46 -25.75
N MET A 537 2.02 -13.36 -26.03
CA MET A 537 2.91 -13.24 -27.18
C MET A 537 2.15 -13.42 -28.51
N LYS A 538 1.21 -14.38 -28.58
CA LYS A 538 0.35 -14.58 -29.76
C LYS A 538 -0.57 -13.40 -30.01
N ASP A 539 -1.24 -12.88 -28.98
CA ASP A 539 -2.17 -11.76 -29.09
C ASP A 539 -1.46 -10.47 -29.52
N THR A 540 -0.28 -10.21 -28.93
CA THR A 540 0.58 -9.07 -29.30
C THR A 540 1.06 -9.22 -30.74
N SER A 541 1.56 -10.40 -31.11
CA SER A 541 2.06 -10.68 -32.46
C SER A 541 0.97 -10.56 -33.53
N ASN A 542 -0.24 -11.07 -33.25
CA ASN A 542 -1.39 -10.93 -34.15
C ASN A 542 -1.74 -9.46 -34.39
N SER A 543 -1.84 -8.67 -33.32
CA SER A 543 -2.16 -7.24 -33.40
C SER A 543 -1.13 -6.47 -34.23
N CYS A 544 0.17 -6.74 -34.00
CA CYS A 544 1.24 -6.11 -34.76
C CYS A 544 1.35 -6.62 -36.21
N THR A 545 1.00 -7.89 -36.48
CA THR A 545 0.94 -8.44 -37.84
C THR A 545 -0.10 -7.70 -38.68
N ILE A 546 -1.28 -7.43 -38.10
CA ILE A 546 -2.34 -6.65 -38.77
C ILE A 546 -1.83 -5.24 -39.09
N ALA A 547 -1.19 -4.56 -38.12
CA ALA A 547 -0.62 -3.23 -38.34
C ALA A 547 0.47 -3.24 -39.43
N ALA A 548 1.40 -4.21 -39.40
CA ALA A 548 2.45 -4.34 -40.40
C ALA A 548 1.88 -4.62 -41.80
N ALA A 549 0.84 -5.45 -41.90
CA ALA A 549 0.16 -5.75 -43.16
C ALA A 549 -0.53 -4.49 -43.74
N LEU A 550 -1.21 -3.71 -42.89
CA LEU A 550 -1.86 -2.45 -43.30
C LEU A 550 -0.84 -1.43 -43.82
N VAL A 551 0.28 -1.26 -43.12
CA VAL A 551 1.34 -0.36 -43.60
C VAL A 551 1.93 -0.88 -44.92
N ASN A 552 2.17 -2.19 -45.03
CA ASN A 552 2.70 -2.80 -46.25
C ASN A 552 1.77 -2.58 -47.46
N THR A 553 0.45 -2.72 -47.30
CA THR A 553 -0.51 -2.50 -48.38
C THR A 553 -0.62 -1.03 -48.79
N ILE A 554 -0.63 -0.11 -47.82
CA ILE A 554 -0.69 1.35 -48.09
C ILE A 554 0.54 1.80 -48.87
N VAL A 555 1.72 1.41 -48.40
CA VAL A 555 3.00 1.80 -49.01
C VAL A 555 3.17 1.13 -50.38
N PHE A 556 2.82 -0.14 -50.52
CA PHE A 556 2.85 -0.83 -51.81
C PHE A 556 1.94 -0.15 -52.85
N ALA A 557 0.74 0.28 -52.44
CA ALA A 557 -0.16 1.03 -53.31
C ALA A 557 0.42 2.40 -53.69
N ALA A 558 1.06 3.11 -52.77
CA ALA A 558 1.73 4.39 -53.02
C ALA A 558 2.89 4.24 -54.02
N ALA A 559 3.66 3.15 -53.95
CA ALA A 559 4.74 2.85 -54.88
C ALA A 559 4.28 2.74 -56.34
N ILE A 560 3.10 2.14 -56.58
CA ILE A 560 2.54 1.98 -57.93
C ILE A 560 1.67 3.18 -58.36
N THR A 561 1.14 3.95 -57.42
CA THR A 561 0.35 5.17 -57.67
C THR A 561 1.21 6.42 -57.49
N VAL A 562 2.29 6.49 -58.29
CA VAL A 562 3.34 7.50 -58.19
C VAL A 562 2.76 8.94 -58.19
N PRO A 563 3.13 9.80 -57.22
CA PRO A 563 2.66 11.17 -57.15
C PRO A 563 2.97 11.95 -58.43
N GLY A 564 1.95 12.57 -59.03
CA GLY A 564 2.07 13.32 -60.27
C GLY A 564 1.98 12.50 -61.57
N GLY A 565 1.89 11.16 -61.47
CA GLY A 565 1.72 10.26 -62.62
C GLY A 565 2.99 10.02 -63.45
N ASN A 566 2.84 9.22 -64.50
CA ASN A 566 3.93 8.82 -65.39
C ASN A 566 3.82 9.55 -66.73
N GLN A 567 4.96 9.79 -67.39
CA GLN A 567 4.98 10.24 -68.78
C GLN A 567 4.44 9.13 -69.70
N SER A 568 3.52 9.49 -70.61
CA SER A 568 2.83 8.56 -71.51
C SER A 568 3.77 7.77 -72.42
N ASP A 569 4.92 8.34 -72.76
CA ASP A 569 5.78 7.80 -73.82
C ASP A 569 6.95 6.97 -73.27
N SER A 570 7.39 7.25 -72.04
CA SER A 570 8.60 6.68 -71.43
C SER A 570 8.32 5.86 -70.17
N GLY A 571 7.15 6.05 -69.54
CA GLY A 571 6.80 5.43 -68.25
C GLY A 571 7.51 6.03 -67.04
N PHE A 572 8.41 7.00 -67.21
CA PHE A 572 9.10 7.63 -66.09
C PHE A 572 8.18 8.56 -65.29
N PRO A 573 8.37 8.68 -63.96
CA PRO A 573 7.64 9.64 -63.13
C PRO A 573 7.83 11.08 -63.61
N LEU A 574 6.73 11.83 -63.75
CA LEU A 574 6.77 13.24 -64.19
C LEU A 574 7.60 14.14 -63.27
N LEU A 575 7.70 13.81 -61.99
CA LEU A 575 8.39 14.58 -60.96
C LEU A 575 9.78 14.04 -60.62
N TYR A 576 10.35 13.15 -61.45
CA TYR A 576 11.62 12.46 -61.18
C TYR A 576 12.79 13.39 -60.82
N GLY A 577 12.85 14.59 -61.41
CA GLY A 577 13.92 15.57 -61.17
C GLY A 577 13.84 16.34 -59.85
N HIS A 578 12.74 16.22 -59.08
CA HIS A 578 12.58 16.95 -57.82
C HIS A 578 13.16 16.15 -56.64
N ALA A 579 13.97 16.80 -55.80
CA ALA A 579 14.53 16.18 -54.60
C ALA A 579 13.46 15.56 -53.67
N THR A 580 12.28 16.20 -53.57
CA THR A 580 11.15 15.70 -52.78
C THR A 580 10.58 14.38 -53.32
N PHE A 581 10.66 14.14 -54.62
CA PHE A 581 10.25 12.87 -55.23
C PHE A 581 11.20 11.73 -54.87
N ILE A 582 12.51 11.99 -54.91
CA ILE A 582 13.52 11.01 -54.48
C ILE A 582 13.32 10.68 -53.00
N LEU A 583 13.05 11.69 -52.15
CA LEU A 583 12.74 11.48 -50.74
C LEU A 583 11.50 10.59 -50.52
N PHE A 584 10.44 10.82 -51.29
CA PHE A 584 9.25 9.97 -51.31
C PHE A 584 9.63 8.51 -51.66
N ALA A 585 10.25 8.29 -52.83
CA ALA A 585 10.54 6.95 -53.33
C ALA A 585 11.45 6.14 -52.39
N VAL A 586 12.48 6.78 -51.82
CA VAL A 586 13.39 6.13 -50.87
C VAL A 586 12.67 5.82 -49.55
N SER A 587 11.88 6.76 -49.02
CA SER A 587 11.15 6.54 -47.76
C SER A 587 10.09 5.45 -47.91
N ASP A 588 9.35 5.46 -49.01
CA ASP A 588 8.34 4.46 -49.33
C ASP A 588 8.95 3.05 -49.45
N ALA A 589 10.07 2.90 -50.17
CA ALA A 589 10.80 1.64 -50.25
C ALA A 589 11.29 1.13 -48.88
N ILE A 590 11.89 2.00 -48.05
CA ILE A 590 12.35 1.61 -46.71
C ILE A 590 11.16 1.18 -45.85
N SER A 591 10.04 1.91 -45.91
CA SER A 591 8.81 1.55 -45.20
C SER A 591 8.30 0.17 -45.62
N LEU A 592 8.25 -0.12 -46.92
CA LEU A 592 7.78 -1.40 -47.45
C LEU A 592 8.62 -2.59 -46.96
N PHE A 593 9.95 -2.50 -47.10
CA PHE A 593 10.85 -3.59 -46.71
C PHE A 593 10.87 -3.80 -45.19
N THR A 594 10.84 -2.73 -44.41
CA THR A 594 10.79 -2.84 -42.94
C THR A 594 9.43 -3.37 -42.46
N SER A 595 8.31 -2.99 -43.10
CA SER A 595 6.99 -3.55 -42.81
C SER A 595 6.89 -5.04 -43.13
N THR A 596 7.42 -5.44 -44.29
CA THR A 596 7.46 -6.86 -44.69
C THR A 596 8.32 -7.67 -43.72
N THR A 597 9.48 -7.14 -43.32
CA THR A 597 10.34 -7.78 -42.31
C THR A 597 9.61 -7.95 -40.98
N SER A 598 8.91 -6.90 -40.53
CA SER A 598 8.11 -6.92 -39.30
C SER A 598 7.02 -8.00 -39.35
N LEU A 599 6.29 -8.08 -40.47
CA LEU A 599 5.26 -9.09 -40.71
C LEU A 599 5.83 -10.52 -40.64
N LEU A 600 6.98 -10.78 -41.26
CA LEU A 600 7.63 -12.09 -41.20
C LEU A 600 8.09 -12.44 -39.78
N MET A 601 8.57 -11.47 -39.00
CA MET A 601 9.00 -11.69 -37.61
C MET A 601 7.80 -12.03 -36.71
N PHE A 602 6.67 -11.33 -36.85
CA PHE A 602 5.47 -11.64 -36.09
C PHE A 602 4.84 -12.98 -36.52
N LEU A 603 4.84 -13.30 -37.81
CA LEU A 603 4.44 -14.63 -38.28
C LEU A 603 5.33 -15.74 -37.69
N SER A 604 6.65 -15.50 -37.61
CA SER A 604 7.60 -16.42 -36.99
C SER A 604 7.31 -16.68 -35.51
N ILE A 605 6.81 -15.68 -34.79
CA ILE A 605 6.35 -15.83 -33.39
C ILE A 605 5.11 -16.74 -33.34
N LEU A 606 4.13 -16.55 -34.23
CA LEU A 606 2.91 -17.35 -34.26
C LEU A 606 3.18 -18.83 -34.57
N THR A 607 4.20 -19.13 -35.38
CA THR A 607 4.60 -20.50 -35.74
C THR A 607 5.65 -21.11 -34.79
N SER A 608 5.97 -20.47 -33.66
CA SER A 608 6.97 -20.97 -32.72
C SER A 608 6.46 -22.12 -31.85
N ARG A 609 7.39 -22.90 -31.28
CA ARG A 609 7.07 -24.07 -30.43
C ARG A 609 6.66 -23.70 -29.00
N TYR A 610 7.02 -22.50 -28.53
CA TYR A 610 6.78 -22.04 -27.16
C TYR A 610 7.29 -23.02 -26.09
N ALA A 611 8.46 -23.62 -26.33
CA ALA A 611 9.17 -24.33 -25.27
C ALA A 611 9.60 -23.32 -24.18
N GLU A 612 9.75 -23.74 -22.93
CA GLU A 612 10.16 -22.84 -21.84
C GLU A 612 11.41 -22.05 -22.18
N GLN A 613 12.45 -22.72 -22.70
CA GLN A 613 13.71 -22.09 -23.11
C GLN A 613 13.55 -21.06 -24.25
N ASP A 614 12.49 -21.15 -25.06
CA ASP A 614 12.24 -20.19 -26.15
C ASP A 614 11.91 -18.79 -25.59
N PHE A 615 11.35 -18.70 -24.38
CA PHE A 615 11.04 -17.44 -23.70
C PHE A 615 12.29 -16.68 -23.24
N LEU A 616 13.45 -17.33 -23.15
CA LEU A 616 14.67 -16.69 -22.68
C LEU A 616 15.21 -15.65 -23.68
N TYR A 617 15.34 -16.04 -24.95
CA TYR A 617 15.97 -15.20 -25.97
C TYR A 617 15.31 -15.31 -27.35
N ALA A 618 14.88 -16.51 -27.77
CA ALA A 618 14.35 -16.72 -29.12
C ALA A 618 13.07 -15.89 -29.40
N LEU A 619 12.07 -15.96 -28.51
CA LEU A 619 10.82 -15.21 -28.65
C LEU A 619 11.00 -13.70 -28.40
N PRO A 620 11.64 -13.24 -27.30
CA PRO A 620 11.85 -11.81 -27.07
C PRO A 620 12.68 -11.13 -28.16
N LYS A 621 13.68 -11.81 -28.72
CA LYS A 621 14.47 -11.29 -29.86
C LYS A 621 13.61 -11.09 -31.10
N ARG A 622 12.78 -12.06 -31.46
CA ARG A 622 11.86 -11.93 -32.61
C ARG A 622 10.87 -10.79 -32.40
N LEU A 623 10.31 -10.68 -31.20
CA LEU A 623 9.40 -9.59 -30.83
C LEU A 623 10.10 -8.23 -30.95
N CYS A 624 11.32 -8.11 -30.42
CA CYS A 624 12.12 -6.90 -30.51
C CYS A 624 12.39 -6.49 -31.97
N ILE A 625 12.85 -7.41 -32.82
CA ILE A 625 13.11 -7.12 -34.23
C ILE A 625 11.81 -6.70 -34.94
N GLY A 626 10.71 -7.40 -34.67
CA GLY A 626 9.39 -7.07 -35.22
C GLY A 626 8.93 -5.66 -34.84
N LEU A 627 9.03 -5.28 -33.57
CA LEU A 627 8.64 -3.96 -33.07
C LEU A 627 9.54 -2.84 -33.61
N VAL A 628 10.87 -3.02 -33.64
CA VAL A 628 11.81 -2.02 -34.19
C VAL A 628 11.54 -1.78 -35.67
N THR A 629 11.36 -2.85 -36.45
CA THR A 629 11.08 -2.74 -37.88
C THR A 629 9.70 -2.16 -38.17
N LEU A 630 8.68 -2.45 -37.34
CA LEU A 630 7.37 -1.81 -37.41
C LEU A 630 7.44 -0.31 -37.14
N PHE A 631 8.17 0.09 -36.10
CA PHE A 631 8.35 1.49 -35.76
C PHE A 631 9.03 2.28 -36.89
N MET A 632 10.11 1.70 -37.44
CA MET A 632 10.80 2.29 -38.60
C MET A 632 9.85 2.41 -39.78
N SER A 633 9.08 1.35 -40.09
CA SER A 633 8.11 1.34 -41.17
C SER A 633 7.10 2.49 -41.07
N ILE A 634 6.50 2.70 -39.89
CA ILE A 634 5.53 3.78 -39.66
C ILE A 634 6.18 5.16 -39.81
N CYS A 635 7.40 5.36 -39.29
CA CYS A 635 8.11 6.64 -39.43
C CYS A 635 8.37 6.98 -40.90
N PHE A 636 8.86 6.01 -41.67
CA PHE A 636 9.13 6.19 -43.10
C PHE A 636 7.85 6.36 -43.93
N MET A 637 6.76 5.66 -43.58
CA MET A 637 5.44 5.87 -44.19
C MET A 637 4.96 7.32 -44.00
N MET A 638 5.09 7.87 -42.78
CA MET A 638 4.69 9.25 -42.50
C MET A 638 5.59 10.27 -43.22
N MET A 639 6.89 9.98 -43.39
CA MET A 639 7.79 10.80 -44.21
C MET A 639 7.41 10.75 -45.71
N ALA A 640 7.10 9.57 -46.25
CA ALA A 640 6.64 9.41 -47.63
C ALA A 640 5.31 10.17 -47.85
N PHE A 641 4.35 10.04 -46.94
CA PHE A 641 3.09 10.78 -46.98
C PHE A 641 3.30 12.31 -46.95
N SER A 642 4.20 12.78 -46.08
CA SER A 642 4.54 14.20 -45.99
C SER A 642 5.18 14.71 -47.29
N ALA A 643 6.09 13.94 -47.88
CA ALA A 643 6.72 14.26 -49.16
C ALA A 643 5.67 14.33 -50.30
N THR A 644 4.70 13.42 -50.32
CA THR A 644 3.59 13.44 -51.29
C THR A 644 2.75 14.72 -51.14
N LEU A 645 2.43 15.14 -49.92
CA LEU A 645 1.68 16.38 -49.70
C LEU A 645 2.46 17.63 -50.14
N VAL A 646 3.77 17.65 -49.93
CA VAL A 646 4.64 18.72 -50.47
C VAL A 646 4.66 18.71 -52.00
N LEU A 647 4.72 17.54 -52.65
CA LEU A 647 4.69 17.44 -54.10
C LEU A 647 3.35 17.91 -54.70
N VAL A 648 2.23 17.61 -54.03
CA VAL A 648 0.88 17.97 -54.50
C VAL A 648 0.54 19.44 -54.22
N PHE A 649 0.86 19.96 -53.03
CA PHE A 649 0.42 21.28 -52.57
C PHE A 649 1.51 22.34 -52.48
N GLY A 650 2.79 21.98 -52.62
CA GLY A 650 3.95 22.87 -52.49
C GLY A 650 4.20 23.82 -53.66
N ARG A 651 3.22 24.00 -54.57
CA ARG A 651 3.27 25.07 -55.58
C ARG A 651 2.94 26.41 -54.89
N ALA A 652 3.63 27.47 -55.31
CA ALA A 652 3.81 28.75 -54.61
C ALA A 652 2.56 29.46 -54.04
N GLU A 653 1.34 29.09 -54.44
CA GLU A 653 0.09 29.74 -54.00
C GLU A 653 -0.55 29.12 -52.74
N LYS A 654 -0.12 27.93 -52.26
CA LYS A 654 -0.80 27.21 -51.14
C LYS A 654 0.11 26.71 -50.01
N ASN A 655 1.27 27.34 -49.82
CA ASN A 655 2.28 26.91 -48.83
C ASN A 655 1.80 26.90 -47.36
N TRP A 656 0.74 27.66 -47.01
CA TRP A 656 0.18 27.68 -45.66
C TRP A 656 -0.38 26.30 -45.21
N ILE A 657 -0.76 25.43 -46.16
CA ILE A 657 -1.31 24.08 -45.88
C ILE A 657 -0.23 23.15 -45.30
N LEU A 658 1.06 23.44 -45.50
CA LEU A 658 2.16 22.59 -45.03
C LEU A 658 2.30 22.55 -43.50
N ILE A 659 1.94 23.65 -42.81
CA ILE A 659 2.10 23.75 -41.35
C ILE A 659 1.11 22.82 -40.62
N PRO A 660 -0.22 22.86 -40.89
CA PRO A 660 -1.17 21.91 -40.29
C PRO A 660 -0.85 20.46 -40.65
N VAL A 661 -0.43 20.21 -41.89
CA VAL A 661 -0.04 18.87 -42.37
C VAL A 661 1.14 18.31 -41.59
N GLY A 662 2.20 19.11 -41.38
CA GLY A 662 3.37 18.68 -40.61
C GLY A 662 3.02 18.37 -39.16
N VAL A 663 2.16 19.19 -38.54
CA VAL A 663 1.66 18.94 -37.17
C VAL A 663 0.85 17.65 -37.12
N LEU A 664 -0.09 17.45 -38.05
CA LEU A 664 -0.91 16.23 -38.14
C LEU A 664 -0.08 14.98 -38.46
N ALA A 665 0.99 15.09 -39.24
CA ALA A 665 1.89 13.98 -39.53
C ALA A 665 2.75 13.60 -38.32
N SER A 666 3.12 14.58 -37.48
CA SER A 666 3.90 14.34 -36.27
C SER A 666 3.09 13.69 -35.14
N LEU A 667 1.78 13.92 -35.09
CA LEU A 667 0.88 13.42 -34.04
C LEU A 667 0.86 11.87 -33.95
N PRO A 668 0.61 11.10 -35.02
CA PRO A 668 0.65 9.64 -34.97
C PRO A 668 2.02 9.08 -34.58
N VAL A 669 3.11 9.69 -35.06
CA VAL A 669 4.47 9.27 -34.70
C VAL A 669 4.74 9.50 -33.22
N THR A 670 4.40 10.68 -32.69
CA THR A 670 4.55 10.98 -31.27
C THR A 670 3.68 10.10 -30.37
N ILE A 671 2.42 9.84 -30.76
CA ILE A 671 1.52 8.92 -30.04
C ILE A 671 2.08 7.50 -30.06
N PHE A 672 2.58 7.02 -31.21
CA PHE A 672 3.16 5.68 -31.31
C PHE A 672 4.42 5.55 -30.45
N VAL A 673 5.30 6.56 -30.46
CA VAL A 673 6.47 6.61 -29.55
C VAL A 673 6.00 6.56 -28.10
N LEU A 674 5.00 7.34 -27.70
CA LEU A 674 4.55 7.35 -26.31
C LEU A 674 3.92 6.02 -25.86
N LEU A 675 3.22 5.31 -26.75
CA LEU A 675 2.49 4.08 -26.39
C LEU A 675 3.29 2.79 -26.58
N GLN A 676 4.08 2.66 -27.65
CA GLN A 676 4.74 1.40 -28.03
C GLN A 676 6.22 1.35 -27.63
N PHE A 677 6.87 2.49 -27.51
CA PHE A 677 8.26 2.55 -27.08
C PHE A 677 8.47 2.04 -25.63
N PRO A 678 7.52 2.19 -24.68
CA PRO A 678 7.59 1.52 -23.38
C PRO A 678 7.80 0.01 -23.47
N LEU A 679 6.96 -0.66 -24.26
CA LEU A 679 7.06 -2.10 -24.48
C LEU A 679 8.39 -2.47 -25.14
N LEU A 680 8.82 -1.71 -26.16
CA LEU A 680 10.09 -1.97 -26.83
C LEU A 680 11.28 -1.89 -25.88
N VAL A 681 11.34 -0.84 -25.05
CA VAL A 681 12.41 -0.69 -24.06
C VAL A 681 12.36 -1.81 -23.03
N ASP A 682 11.19 -2.18 -22.51
CA ASP A 682 11.07 -3.28 -21.55
C ASP A 682 11.60 -4.60 -22.15
N VAL A 683 11.24 -4.91 -23.40
CA VAL A 683 11.77 -6.11 -24.10
C VAL A 683 13.28 -6.02 -24.28
N VAL A 684 13.81 -4.86 -24.70
CA VAL A 684 15.25 -4.66 -24.93
C VAL A 684 16.03 -4.70 -23.61
N SER A 685 15.55 -4.05 -22.56
CA SER A 685 16.22 -4.01 -21.26
C SER A 685 16.21 -5.36 -20.58
N ASN A 686 15.12 -6.11 -20.67
CA ASN A 686 15.06 -7.46 -20.11
C ASN A 686 15.90 -8.46 -20.92
N THR A 687 16.01 -8.30 -22.24
CA THR A 687 16.74 -9.25 -23.11
C THR A 687 18.23 -8.94 -23.22
N TYR A 688 18.62 -7.66 -23.27
CA TYR A 688 19.98 -7.19 -23.56
C TYR A 688 20.55 -6.24 -22.50
N GLY A 689 19.75 -5.87 -21.49
CA GLY A 689 20.20 -4.97 -20.43
C GLY A 689 21.26 -5.61 -19.53
N ARG A 690 21.62 -4.89 -18.46
CA ARG A 690 22.51 -5.47 -17.44
C ARG A 690 21.88 -6.76 -16.93
N GLY A 691 22.67 -7.84 -16.92
CA GLY A 691 22.25 -9.09 -16.29
C GLY A 691 21.82 -8.86 -14.84
N ILE A 692 21.07 -9.81 -14.29
CA ILE A 692 20.62 -9.83 -12.89
C ILE A 692 21.79 -9.56 -11.92
N PHE A 693 23.01 -9.98 -12.30
CA PHE A 693 24.25 -9.71 -11.57
C PHE A 693 24.91 -8.38 -11.96
N GLY A 694 25.18 -7.55 -10.96
CA GLY A 694 26.06 -6.38 -11.05
C GLY A 694 26.76 -6.08 -9.72
N LYS A 695 27.93 -5.44 -9.76
CA LYS A 695 28.69 -5.03 -8.56
C LYS A 695 27.84 -4.08 -7.70
N GLN A 696 27.54 -4.46 -6.46
CA GLN A 696 26.67 -3.66 -5.56
C GLN A 696 27.48 -2.81 -4.58
N SER A 697 28.61 -3.32 -4.09
CA SER A 697 29.41 -2.64 -3.08
C SER A 697 30.90 -2.76 -3.41
N ASN A 698 31.65 -1.70 -3.07
CA ASN A 698 33.12 -1.71 -3.08
C ASN A 698 33.70 -2.03 -1.71
N ARG A 699 32.87 -2.19 -0.67
CA ARG A 699 33.33 -2.52 0.66
C ARG A 699 33.77 -3.99 0.69
N PRO A 700 34.93 -4.31 1.29
CA PRO A 700 35.28 -5.69 1.57
C PRO A 700 34.28 -6.24 2.59
N PHE A 701 33.41 -7.11 2.12
CA PHE A 701 32.61 -7.99 2.96
C PHE A 701 33.56 -9.14 3.34
N TYR A 702 33.69 -9.46 4.63
CA TYR A 702 34.67 -10.43 5.11
C TYR A 702 34.08 -11.84 5.25
#